data_AF-A0A2V9N2T4-F1
#
_entry.id   AF-A0A2V9N2T4-F1
#
_cell.length_a   1.000
_cell.length_b   1.000
_cell.length_c   1.000
_cell.angle_alpha   90.00
_cell.angle_beta   90.00
_cell.angle_gamma   90.00
#
_symmetry.space_group_name_H-M   'P 1'
#
loop_
_entity.id
_entity.type
_entity.pdbx_description
1 polymer ?
#
loop_
_entity_poly.entity_id
_entity_poly.type
_entity_poly.pdbx_seq_one_letter_code
_entity_poly.pdbx_strand_id
1 'polypeptide(L)'
;MSAPRKLVFFSDAIFLGGAEEYLKLLVPEMSREKYQPRVALTQRPDTQPLAEFFKRQKIEVDFVETHSKSPLQNFLAPLRYFRQQRPLIVHFNLNNSFGCFFPVLAAFFSGVPWKLATEHLAFELASGKRAGVRTKKLVKKILTFCLDYTIAVSQANKRLLVKDYRIDPFRIKLIRNCIDVEKYAFSQQGRIRVRREFGISDDQFLVGTVARFSFQKGHKFTIEAIPKIREAFPQTRFLFVGDGPEGESLHSRIQELQLEPYVIFAGVREDIGSILSAMDLFLLTSIFEGLPLSVLEAMAAGLPVIATHVSGTPEAVLHNRTGLLIPPSDSFAVSKTVIELLSNPERRRGMGEQGRALVRKHFSKSFMVKQVEDIYDNLIAENQKTAVVPSPSSKPPKASILVLSWNKKELLKECLDALELAVEYDGGGHEIILVDNGSTDGTQDYVRIHYPNVRIIELDRNYRFCRANNIGVKCSKNEIVVLLNNDVIVERGFLRPLLKGFEHPDIFAVTSQIFNYDHSKIREETGKTFGTLVFGCVHVGHTQPNGIDEQREYVPVFYAGGGSSAYSREKFLALGGFDEIYNPGYVEDTDISYRAWKAGYRVLFCPNSKVIHKHRSTNASQLGNPKIDYLISRNLFIFFWQNVNSAKLFIRHLVQLPLRVLLDISRGHFAILKAFMGALVKIPLILWNRLRSSCPNRLSDEEALAVIDSWFFYRHKYLVNGQRAGSARKILMISKRLPKLGFDGSWVLVNLIKGLSVHHEITLLSFTETDDEKPYVDYLARFCRKVKTITLYPYRQELKSSFLFSKLLAFVHAFLLMRKEVHNELKNGDYDLVHCEYLHTLNFIPNLSRFPSLLTHHEVLSLAHQRSFQKAAHFIQKASLFLKWKITQSYEKRVCRKVKSIVTLSPVDQEYLKSQLKVNEPKTLPSGVDLDFFNPIPGLEEIPNSLVFVGYFKHPPNVEAVQYFFRQIWPDLISLIPEIKITLIGRYPPSEILAYSQKDSVTFADYVPDLRPYLQQSAVFVAPIISGAGLRGKILEAMAMEKAIVATRRCIEGFPFRHDQEVMIADQVQDFIHYVVKLLRDPAKRKELGQKARAKVELEFGAECFTAGYEKLYQELFQ
;
A
#
# COMPACT_ATOMS: atom_id res chain seq x y z
N MET A 1 -43.07 9.50 2.07
CA MET A 1 -41.94 10.25 2.67
C MET A 1 -40.92 9.26 3.21
N SER A 2 -39.62 9.59 3.24
CA SER A 2 -38.61 8.77 3.91
C SER A 2 -38.70 8.95 5.44
N ALA A 3 -38.44 7.89 6.21
CA ALA A 3 -38.39 8.00 7.67
C ALA A 3 -37.33 9.03 8.14
N PRO A 4 -37.60 9.81 9.20
CA PRO A 4 -36.70 10.84 9.70
C PRO A 4 -35.35 10.25 10.13
N ARG A 5 -34.26 10.96 9.86
CA ARG A 5 -32.90 10.45 10.07
C ARG A 5 -32.50 10.59 11.53
N LYS A 6 -32.04 9.49 12.15
CA LYS A 6 -31.54 9.48 13.53
C LYS A 6 -30.27 10.31 13.67
N LEU A 7 -30.35 11.36 14.49
CA LEU A 7 -29.21 12.19 14.92
C LEU A 7 -29.01 12.04 16.43
N VAL A 8 -27.77 11.93 16.87
CA VAL A 8 -27.42 11.91 18.30
C VAL A 8 -26.51 13.10 18.62
N PHE A 9 -26.99 14.00 19.49
CA PHE A 9 -26.16 15.03 20.10
C PHE A 9 -25.54 14.45 21.38
N PHE A 10 -24.22 14.54 21.55
CA PHE A 10 -23.53 13.99 22.72
C PHE A 10 -22.81 15.10 23.50
N SER A 11 -22.99 15.15 24.83
CA SER A 11 -22.30 16.11 25.71
C SER A 11 -21.81 15.44 26.99
N ASP A 12 -20.56 15.73 27.38
CA ASP A 12 -19.92 15.27 28.62
C ASP A 12 -19.84 16.38 29.68
N ALA A 13 -20.87 17.23 29.73
CA ALA A 13 -20.96 18.41 30.59
C ALA A 13 -20.66 18.15 32.09
N ILE A 14 -20.04 19.15 32.71
CA ILE A 14 -19.61 19.17 34.11
C ILE A 14 -20.22 20.37 34.88
N PHE A 15 -20.94 21.24 34.17
CA PHE A 15 -21.65 22.42 34.65
C PHE A 15 -22.48 22.97 33.49
N LEU A 16 -23.44 23.85 33.76
CA LEU A 16 -24.16 24.58 32.72
C LEU A 16 -23.37 25.83 32.30
N GLY A 17 -23.24 26.06 30.99
CA GLY A 17 -22.64 27.25 30.42
C GLY A 17 -23.05 27.48 28.96
N GLY A 18 -22.31 28.33 28.25
CA GLY A 18 -22.64 28.73 26.88
C GLY A 18 -22.56 27.61 25.84
N ALA A 19 -21.89 26.50 26.15
CA ALA A 19 -21.83 25.32 25.30
C ALA A 19 -23.13 24.50 25.43
N GLU A 20 -23.68 24.38 26.64
CA GLU A 20 -24.98 23.76 26.91
C GLU A 20 -26.12 24.63 26.36
N GLU A 21 -26.04 25.95 26.48
CA GLU A 21 -27.04 26.88 25.94
C GLU A 21 -27.11 26.83 24.40
N TYR A 22 -25.98 26.60 23.72
CA TYR A 22 -25.96 26.31 22.28
C TYR A 22 -26.82 25.08 21.93
N LEU A 23 -26.76 24.00 22.71
CA LEU A 23 -27.64 22.84 22.50
C LEU A 23 -29.11 23.16 22.80
N LYS A 24 -29.40 23.98 23.82
CA LYS A 24 -30.78 24.43 24.11
C LYS A 24 -31.35 25.30 22.97
N LEU A 25 -30.53 26.07 22.27
CA LEU A 25 -30.92 26.88 21.12
C LEU A 25 -30.99 26.08 19.80
N LEU A 26 -30.17 25.03 19.65
CA LEU A 26 -30.10 24.24 18.43
C LEU A 26 -31.15 23.13 18.37
N VAL A 27 -31.19 22.24 19.36
CA VAL A 27 -31.90 20.95 19.26
C VAL A 27 -33.44 21.09 19.23
N PRO A 28 -34.08 22.00 19.99
CA PRO A 28 -35.54 22.18 19.93
C PRO A 28 -36.04 22.62 18.55
N GLU A 29 -35.35 23.57 17.93
CA GLU A 29 -35.71 24.27 16.68
C GLU A 29 -35.52 23.43 15.41
N MET A 30 -34.93 22.23 15.50
CA MET A 30 -34.66 21.37 14.34
C MET A 30 -35.93 20.76 13.71
N SER A 31 -35.93 20.63 12.38
CA SER A 31 -37.01 20.02 11.60
C SER A 31 -37.25 18.56 11.99
N ARG A 32 -38.39 18.28 12.63
CA ARG A 32 -38.79 16.94 13.08
C ARG A 32 -39.28 16.02 11.96
N GLU A 33 -39.59 16.59 10.79
CA GLU A 33 -39.92 15.83 9.58
C GLU A 33 -38.66 15.22 8.95
N LYS A 34 -37.54 15.97 8.94
CA LYS A 34 -36.24 15.51 8.45
C LYS A 34 -35.51 14.62 9.45
N TYR A 35 -35.56 14.98 10.73
CA TYR A 35 -34.63 14.49 11.74
C TYR A 35 -35.35 13.92 12.97
N GLN A 36 -34.81 12.81 13.49
CA GLN A 36 -35.09 12.31 14.83
C GLN A 36 -33.89 12.67 15.73
N PRO A 37 -33.84 13.89 16.32
CA PRO A 37 -32.76 14.29 17.21
C PRO A 37 -32.96 13.68 18.61
N ARG A 38 -31.88 13.09 19.13
CA ARG A 38 -31.79 12.58 20.50
C ARG A 38 -30.57 13.18 21.19
N VAL A 39 -30.65 13.42 22.50
CA VAL A 39 -29.54 13.94 23.31
C VAL A 39 -28.99 12.85 24.23
N ALA A 40 -27.71 12.56 24.12
CA ALA A 40 -26.96 11.64 24.96
C ALA A 40 -26.10 12.43 25.95
N LEU A 41 -26.34 12.24 27.25
CA LEU A 41 -25.62 12.95 28.32
C LEU A 41 -24.79 11.98 29.17
N THR A 42 -23.60 12.39 29.55
CA THR A 42 -22.84 11.70 30.61
C THR A 42 -23.57 11.86 31.96
N GLN A 43 -23.92 10.76 32.61
CA GLN A 43 -24.70 10.79 33.86
C GLN A 43 -23.92 11.46 35.01
N ARG A 44 -24.31 12.69 35.37
CA ARG A 44 -23.82 13.47 36.53
C ARG A 44 -24.92 14.39 37.08
N PRO A 45 -24.90 14.78 38.36
CA PRO A 45 -25.85 15.74 38.93
C PRO A 45 -25.99 17.02 38.09
N ASP A 46 -24.87 17.57 37.62
CA ASP A 46 -24.80 18.83 36.85
C ASP A 46 -25.50 18.76 35.48
N THR A 47 -25.76 17.55 34.98
CA THR A 47 -26.45 17.31 33.70
C THR A 47 -27.97 17.16 33.85
N GLN A 48 -28.47 16.96 35.08
CA GLN A 48 -29.88 16.72 35.34
C GLN A 48 -30.80 17.88 34.87
N PRO A 49 -30.50 19.18 35.11
CA PRO A 49 -31.36 20.27 34.64
C PRO A 49 -31.39 20.40 33.11
N LEU A 50 -30.30 19.99 32.42
CA LEU A 50 -30.23 19.95 30.97
C LEU A 50 -31.08 18.79 30.41
N ALA A 51 -31.04 17.62 31.06
CA ALA A 51 -31.90 16.50 30.73
C ALA A 51 -33.39 16.85 30.90
N GLU A 52 -33.74 17.54 31.99
CA GLU A 52 -35.10 18.00 32.25
C GLU A 52 -35.58 19.06 31.26
N PHE A 53 -34.72 20.01 30.86
CA PHE A 53 -35.04 20.96 29.80
C PHE A 53 -35.44 20.24 28.49
N PHE A 54 -34.63 19.28 28.04
CA PHE A 54 -34.93 18.53 26.81
C PHE A 54 -36.16 17.63 26.94
N LYS A 55 -36.39 17.00 28.11
CA LYS A 55 -37.63 16.27 28.40
C LYS A 55 -38.87 17.17 28.33
N ARG A 56 -38.83 18.38 28.90
CA ARG A 56 -39.91 19.38 28.77
C ARG A 56 -40.17 19.78 27.31
N GLN A 57 -39.13 19.80 26.47
CA GLN A 57 -39.21 20.04 25.02
C GLN A 57 -39.53 18.79 24.19
N LYS A 58 -40.02 17.70 24.80
CA LYS A 58 -40.37 16.42 24.15
C LYS A 58 -39.22 15.83 23.29
N ILE A 59 -37.97 16.06 23.69
CA ILE A 59 -36.77 15.46 23.09
C ILE A 59 -36.38 14.25 23.91
N GLU A 60 -36.03 13.15 23.22
CA GLU A 60 -35.50 11.95 23.86
C GLU A 60 -34.13 12.25 24.48
N VAL A 61 -33.93 11.84 25.74
CA VAL A 61 -32.66 11.99 26.47
C VAL A 61 -32.19 10.64 27.00
N ASP A 62 -31.06 10.17 26.48
CA ASP A 62 -30.38 8.97 26.98
C ASP A 62 -29.23 9.37 27.92
N PHE A 63 -29.07 8.62 29.02
CA PHE A 63 -27.88 8.73 29.87
C PHE A 63 -26.86 7.66 29.52
N VAL A 64 -25.58 8.04 29.51
CA VAL A 64 -24.45 7.13 29.27
C VAL A 64 -23.54 7.14 30.50
N GLU A 65 -23.44 5.99 31.15
CA GLU A 65 -22.58 5.77 32.33
C GLU A 65 -21.11 5.94 31.95
N THR A 66 -20.43 6.93 32.53
CA THR A 66 -18.96 7.08 32.42
C THR A 66 -18.39 7.27 33.82
N HIS A 67 -17.29 6.59 34.12
CA HIS A 67 -16.69 6.53 35.44
C HIS A 67 -15.39 7.35 35.44
N SER A 68 -15.33 8.36 36.31
CA SER A 68 -14.21 9.32 36.39
C SER A 68 -12.82 8.68 36.53
N LYS A 69 -12.73 7.46 37.09
CA LYS A 69 -11.49 6.70 37.29
C LYS A 69 -11.22 5.59 36.25
N SER A 70 -12.11 5.35 35.27
CA SER A 70 -11.99 4.20 34.33
C SER A 70 -11.98 4.61 32.85
N PRO A 71 -10.80 4.85 32.25
CA PRO A 71 -10.66 5.14 30.82
C PRO A 71 -11.30 4.08 29.90
N LEU A 72 -11.24 2.81 30.30
CA LEU A 72 -11.83 1.70 29.55
C LEU A 72 -13.36 1.79 29.53
N GLN A 73 -13.99 2.07 30.67
CA GLN A 73 -15.46 2.16 30.75
C GLN A 73 -15.98 3.41 30.04
N ASN A 74 -15.24 4.52 30.12
CA ASN A 74 -15.54 5.76 29.40
C ASN A 74 -15.53 5.60 27.88
N PHE A 75 -14.83 4.59 27.37
CA PHE A 75 -14.88 4.17 25.97
C PHE A 75 -15.97 3.13 25.70
N LEU A 76 -16.06 2.07 26.51
CA LEU A 76 -16.97 0.95 26.27
C LEU A 76 -18.46 1.30 26.40
N ALA A 77 -18.85 2.18 27.31
CA ALA A 77 -20.26 2.56 27.47
C ALA A 77 -20.79 3.36 26.26
N PRO A 78 -20.13 4.45 25.81
CA PRO A 78 -20.48 5.07 24.53
C PRO A 78 -20.39 4.12 23.33
N LEU A 79 -19.44 3.17 23.31
CA LEU A 79 -19.28 2.21 22.20
C LEU A 79 -20.49 1.27 22.09
N ARG A 80 -21.01 0.78 23.22
CA ARG A 80 -22.25 0.00 23.28
C ARG A 80 -23.43 0.86 22.81
N TYR A 81 -23.53 2.08 23.35
CA TYR A 81 -24.59 3.03 23.06
C TYR A 81 -24.73 3.34 21.55
N PHE A 82 -23.65 3.73 20.87
CA PHE A 82 -23.70 4.03 19.44
C PHE A 82 -24.03 2.80 18.57
N ARG A 83 -23.56 1.60 18.96
CA ARG A 83 -23.90 0.34 18.28
C ARG A 83 -25.37 -0.06 18.46
N GLN A 84 -25.98 0.30 19.58
CA GLN A 84 -27.40 0.09 19.87
C GLN A 84 -28.29 1.08 19.09
N GLN A 85 -28.00 2.39 19.17
CA GLN A 85 -28.86 3.41 18.55
C GLN A 85 -28.72 3.50 17.03
N ARG A 86 -27.55 3.14 16.49
CA ARG A 86 -27.17 3.24 15.06
C ARG A 86 -27.52 4.60 14.43
N PRO A 87 -27.03 5.72 15.00
CA PRO A 87 -27.28 7.05 14.43
C PRO A 87 -26.61 7.21 13.06
N LEU A 88 -27.24 7.98 12.17
CA LEU A 88 -26.63 8.36 10.89
C LEU A 88 -25.55 9.43 11.10
N ILE A 89 -25.80 10.35 12.05
CA ILE A 89 -24.90 11.43 12.44
C ILE A 89 -24.80 11.47 13.97
N VAL A 90 -23.58 11.56 14.51
CA VAL A 90 -23.32 11.96 15.90
C VAL A 90 -22.68 13.35 15.91
N HIS A 91 -23.21 14.26 16.72
CA HIS A 91 -22.69 15.60 16.93
C HIS A 91 -22.26 15.80 18.39
N PHE A 92 -20.96 15.89 18.64
CA PHE A 92 -20.38 16.14 19.96
C PHE A 92 -20.34 17.63 20.31
N ASN A 93 -20.67 17.98 21.54
CA ASN A 93 -20.62 19.36 22.04
C ASN A 93 -19.39 19.54 22.94
N LEU A 94 -18.38 20.28 22.47
CA LEU A 94 -17.09 20.34 23.16
C LEU A 94 -17.02 21.54 24.10
N ASN A 95 -17.41 21.30 25.35
CA ASN A 95 -17.48 22.30 26.42
C ASN A 95 -16.08 22.76 26.89
N ASN A 96 -15.05 21.96 26.58
CA ASN A 96 -13.65 22.34 26.53
C ASN A 96 -12.99 21.60 25.34
N SER A 97 -11.79 21.99 24.91
CA SER A 97 -11.15 21.39 23.72
C SER A 97 -10.90 19.87 23.78
N PHE A 98 -11.01 19.25 24.96
CA PHE A 98 -10.80 17.82 25.22
C PHE A 98 -12.06 17.08 25.68
N GLY A 99 -13.21 17.78 25.73
CA GLY A 99 -14.51 17.16 26.01
C GLY A 99 -14.82 16.05 25.02
N CYS A 100 -15.64 15.10 25.45
CA CYS A 100 -16.10 13.95 24.67
C CYS A 100 -15.00 13.04 24.09
N PHE A 101 -13.74 13.10 24.55
CA PHE A 101 -12.62 12.34 23.94
C PHE A 101 -12.90 10.84 23.76
N PHE A 102 -13.35 10.14 24.82
CA PHE A 102 -13.69 8.71 24.72
C PHE A 102 -14.98 8.44 23.93
N PRO A 103 -16.09 9.21 24.10
CA PRO A 103 -17.24 9.18 23.19
C PRO A 103 -16.90 9.37 21.70
N VAL A 104 -16.00 10.29 21.36
CA VAL A 104 -15.56 10.55 19.97
C VAL A 104 -14.83 9.33 19.39
N LEU A 105 -13.92 8.72 20.15
CA LEU A 105 -13.30 7.45 19.79
C LEU A 105 -14.34 6.32 19.64
N ALA A 106 -15.34 6.28 20.52
CA ALA A 106 -16.36 5.24 20.51
C ALA A 106 -17.34 5.34 19.33
N ALA A 107 -17.69 6.55 18.87
CA ALA A 107 -18.45 6.73 17.63
C ALA A 107 -17.62 6.31 16.40
N PHE A 108 -16.31 6.57 16.42
CA PHE A 108 -15.39 6.10 15.40
C PHE A 108 -15.33 4.56 15.35
N PHE A 109 -15.16 3.86 16.49
CA PHE A 109 -15.09 2.40 16.56
C PHE A 109 -16.45 1.65 16.54
N SER A 110 -17.57 2.38 16.47
CA SER A 110 -18.92 1.79 16.28
C SER A 110 -19.41 1.82 14.83
N GLY A 111 -18.69 2.52 13.93
CA GLY A 111 -19.06 2.61 12.51
C GLY A 111 -20.12 3.66 12.20
N VAL A 112 -20.26 4.70 13.03
CA VAL A 112 -21.17 5.83 12.75
C VAL A 112 -20.73 6.53 11.46
N PRO A 113 -21.62 6.67 10.44
CA PRO A 113 -21.26 7.27 9.15
C PRO A 113 -20.68 8.68 9.29
N TRP A 114 -21.41 9.58 9.97
CA TRP A 114 -20.99 10.99 10.12
C TRP A 114 -20.81 11.40 11.58
N LYS A 115 -19.70 12.09 11.86
CA LYS A 115 -19.21 12.44 13.20
C LYS A 115 -18.79 13.91 13.16
N LEU A 116 -19.50 14.78 13.87
CA LEU A 116 -19.23 16.23 13.92
C LEU A 116 -18.98 16.67 15.35
N ALA A 117 -18.30 17.80 15.55
CA ALA A 117 -18.32 18.48 16.84
C ALA A 117 -18.30 20.00 16.74
N THR A 118 -19.07 20.68 17.58
CA THR A 118 -18.94 22.13 17.80
C THR A 118 -17.96 22.39 18.93
N GLU A 119 -17.00 23.28 18.71
CA GLU A 119 -16.00 23.68 19.69
C GLU A 119 -16.23 25.12 20.17
N HIS A 120 -16.47 25.28 21.47
CA HIS A 120 -16.93 26.57 22.03
C HIS A 120 -15.82 27.48 22.57
N LEU A 121 -14.59 26.98 22.76
CA LEU A 121 -13.48 27.72 23.37
C LEU A 121 -12.24 27.74 22.47
N ALA A 122 -11.50 28.85 22.50
CA ALA A 122 -10.29 29.07 21.70
C ALA A 122 -9.02 29.16 22.56
N PHE A 123 -8.90 28.39 23.65
CA PHE A 123 -7.78 28.55 24.58
C PHE A 123 -7.36 27.29 25.34
N GLU A 124 -6.04 27.03 25.29
CA GLU A 124 -5.28 26.36 26.36
C GLU A 124 -3.79 26.75 26.26
N LEU A 125 -3.30 27.00 25.04
CA LEU A 125 -1.87 27.19 24.75
C LEU A 125 -1.24 28.48 25.28
N ALA A 126 -2.02 29.54 25.45
CA ALA A 126 -1.55 30.80 26.02
C ALA A 126 -1.69 30.87 27.55
N SER A 127 -2.02 29.75 28.22
CA SER A 127 -2.07 29.64 29.69
C SER A 127 -0.69 29.64 30.38
N GLY A 128 0.41 29.80 29.62
CA GLY A 128 1.79 29.84 30.12
C GLY A 128 2.35 28.50 30.65
N LYS A 129 1.50 27.58 31.12
CA LYS A 129 1.89 26.29 31.70
C LYS A 129 2.48 25.35 30.64
N ARG A 130 3.81 25.40 30.48
CA ARG A 130 4.59 24.63 29.47
C ARG A 130 4.47 23.10 29.61
N ALA A 131 4.13 22.59 30.80
CA ALA A 131 3.96 21.16 31.06
C ALA A 131 2.75 20.57 30.31
N GLY A 132 2.88 19.36 29.76
CA GLY A 132 1.79 18.63 29.09
C GLY A 132 1.34 19.18 27.73
N VAL A 133 1.83 20.35 27.28
CA VAL A 133 1.40 21.01 26.03
C VAL A 133 1.53 20.12 24.78
N ARG A 134 2.60 19.32 24.69
CA ARG A 134 2.80 18.35 23.59
C ARG A 134 1.74 17.24 23.62
N THR A 135 1.46 16.70 24.80
CA THR A 135 0.44 15.66 25.04
C THR A 135 -0.95 16.17 24.70
N LYS A 136 -1.31 17.38 25.16
CA LYS A 136 -2.57 18.05 24.84
C LYS A 136 -2.71 18.30 23.33
N LYS A 137 -1.67 18.78 22.64
CA LYS A 137 -1.68 18.86 21.16
C LYS A 137 -1.83 17.51 20.45
N LEU A 138 -1.40 16.40 21.05
CA LEU A 138 -1.58 15.05 20.50
C LEU A 138 -3.03 14.54 20.72
N VAL A 139 -3.57 14.64 21.94
CA VAL A 139 -4.95 14.24 22.26
C VAL A 139 -5.95 15.01 21.39
N LYS A 140 -5.74 16.32 21.17
CA LYS A 140 -6.63 17.11 20.31
C LYS A 140 -6.62 16.61 18.87
N LYS A 141 -5.45 16.25 18.33
CA LYS A 141 -5.32 15.70 16.98
C LYS A 141 -5.98 14.34 16.81
N ILE A 142 -5.94 13.48 17.84
CA ILE A 142 -6.65 12.19 17.85
C ILE A 142 -8.16 12.45 17.80
N LEU A 143 -8.66 13.33 18.67
CA LEU A 143 -10.07 13.75 18.70
C LEU A 143 -10.52 14.30 17.34
N THR A 144 -9.74 15.19 16.72
CA THR A 144 -10.09 15.84 15.44
C THR A 144 -9.64 15.06 14.19
N PHE A 145 -8.99 13.90 14.32
CA PHE A 145 -9.13 12.83 13.31
C PHE A 145 -10.61 12.40 13.37
N CYS A 146 -11.09 11.93 14.53
CA CYS A 146 -12.30 11.09 14.65
C CYS A 146 -13.63 11.76 14.30
N LEU A 147 -13.60 13.08 14.09
CA LEU A 147 -14.70 13.88 13.58
C LEU A 147 -14.50 14.15 12.10
N ASP A 148 -15.44 13.79 11.22
CA ASP A 148 -15.37 14.10 9.80
C ASP A 148 -15.25 15.62 9.58
N TYR A 149 -16.04 16.39 10.35
CA TYR A 149 -16.04 17.87 10.38
C TYR A 149 -15.99 18.43 11.81
N THR A 150 -15.47 19.64 11.95
CA THR A 150 -15.53 20.43 13.19
C THR A 150 -16.20 21.78 12.90
N ILE A 151 -17.12 22.20 13.76
CA ILE A 151 -17.75 23.52 13.70
C ILE A 151 -17.01 24.44 14.69
N ALA A 152 -16.43 25.52 14.16
CA ALA A 152 -15.78 26.55 14.94
C ALA A 152 -16.75 27.74 15.14
N VAL A 153 -16.92 28.18 16.39
CA VAL A 153 -17.89 29.24 16.75
C VAL A 153 -17.43 30.67 16.45
N SER A 154 -16.19 30.85 16.00
CA SER A 154 -15.60 32.15 15.64
C SER A 154 -14.43 31.97 14.65
N GLN A 155 -14.11 33.00 13.86
CA GLN A 155 -12.90 33.03 13.03
C GLN A 155 -11.64 32.94 13.91
N ALA A 156 -11.65 33.50 15.12
CA ALA A 156 -10.55 33.32 16.07
C ALA A 156 -10.33 31.85 16.45
N ASN A 157 -11.41 31.12 16.76
CA ASN A 157 -11.35 29.69 17.00
C ASN A 157 -10.86 28.92 15.75
N LYS A 158 -11.44 29.20 14.57
CA LYS A 158 -11.00 28.60 13.29
C LYS A 158 -9.51 28.85 13.02
N ARG A 159 -9.02 30.07 13.24
CA ARG A 159 -7.58 30.41 13.12
C ARG A 159 -6.72 29.59 14.08
N LEU A 160 -7.16 29.37 15.32
CA LEU A 160 -6.43 28.58 16.31
C LEU A 160 -6.42 27.07 15.99
N LEU A 161 -7.55 26.50 15.55
CA LEU A 161 -7.65 25.12 15.08
C LEU A 161 -6.69 24.84 13.91
N VAL A 162 -6.57 25.78 12.97
CA VAL A 162 -5.62 25.70 11.84
C VAL A 162 -4.17 25.94 12.29
N LYS A 163 -3.90 26.98 13.07
CA LYS A 163 -2.53 27.39 13.45
C LYS A 163 -1.88 26.42 14.44
N ASP A 164 -2.57 26.14 15.54
CA ASP A 164 -1.98 25.52 16.72
C ASP A 164 -2.16 24.00 16.75
N TYR A 165 -3.31 23.51 16.29
CA TYR A 165 -3.63 22.09 16.21
C TYR A 165 -3.37 21.49 14.81
N ARG A 166 -3.27 22.33 13.77
CA ARG A 166 -3.05 21.92 12.35
C ARG A 166 -4.17 21.05 11.79
N ILE A 167 -5.41 21.42 12.08
CA ILE A 167 -6.60 20.84 11.46
C ILE A 167 -6.81 21.49 10.09
N ASP A 168 -7.15 20.70 9.08
CA ASP A 168 -7.38 21.18 7.71
C ASP A 168 -8.55 22.17 7.64
N PRO A 169 -8.36 23.40 7.11
CA PRO A 169 -9.41 24.39 6.90
C PRO A 169 -10.70 23.90 6.21
N PHE A 170 -10.64 22.87 5.34
CA PHE A 170 -11.82 22.33 4.66
C PHE A 170 -12.71 21.47 5.58
N ARG A 171 -12.13 20.86 6.62
CA ARG A 171 -12.88 20.14 7.67
C ARG A 171 -13.48 21.07 8.73
N ILE A 172 -13.09 22.35 8.75
CA ILE A 172 -13.58 23.34 9.71
C ILE A 172 -14.68 24.20 9.09
N LYS A 173 -15.94 23.91 9.43
CA LYS A 173 -17.07 24.78 9.13
C LYS A 173 -17.10 25.93 10.15
N LEU A 174 -17.44 27.14 9.70
CA LEU A 174 -17.60 28.30 10.57
C LEU A 174 -19.10 28.57 10.72
N ILE A 175 -19.64 28.37 11.92
CA ILE A 175 -21.02 28.75 12.26
C ILE A 175 -20.91 29.47 13.60
N ARG A 176 -21.26 30.76 13.62
CA ARG A 176 -21.12 31.57 14.84
C ARG A 176 -22.16 31.16 15.88
N ASN A 177 -21.78 31.20 17.16
CA ASN A 177 -22.75 31.12 18.24
C ASN A 177 -23.77 32.26 18.09
N CYS A 178 -25.04 31.95 18.30
CA CYS A 178 -26.17 32.86 18.19
C CYS A 178 -27.01 32.80 19.47
N ILE A 179 -27.97 33.71 19.60
CA ILE A 179 -28.90 33.79 20.74
C ILE A 179 -30.36 33.88 20.28
N ASP A 180 -31.28 33.68 21.23
CA ASP A 180 -32.68 34.06 21.07
C ASP A 180 -32.82 35.58 21.29
N VAL A 181 -32.77 36.37 20.21
CA VAL A 181 -32.68 37.84 20.28
C VAL A 181 -33.85 38.49 21.01
N GLU A 182 -35.06 37.91 20.88
CA GLU A 182 -36.26 38.50 21.48
C GLU A 182 -36.39 38.13 22.98
N LYS A 183 -35.81 37.00 23.44
CA LYS A 183 -35.69 36.64 24.88
C LYS A 183 -34.94 37.71 25.70
N TYR A 184 -33.99 38.41 25.08
CA TYR A 184 -33.16 39.44 25.73
C TYR A 184 -33.52 40.87 25.29
N ALA A 185 -34.64 41.07 24.59
CA ALA A 185 -35.10 42.41 24.24
C ALA A 185 -35.35 43.27 25.50
N PHE A 186 -35.07 44.57 25.40
CA PHE A 186 -35.23 45.52 26.51
C PHE A 186 -36.64 45.49 27.12
N SER A 187 -36.71 45.34 28.45
CA SER A 187 -37.96 45.35 29.21
C SER A 187 -37.94 46.44 30.29
N GLN A 188 -38.79 47.46 30.11
CA GLN A 188 -38.95 48.55 31.09
C GLN A 188 -39.45 48.04 32.44
N GLN A 189 -40.34 47.04 32.46
CA GLN A 189 -40.80 46.40 33.70
C GLN A 189 -39.66 45.62 34.38
N GLY A 190 -38.84 44.91 33.60
CA GLY A 190 -37.65 44.22 34.10
C GLY A 190 -36.63 45.18 34.72
N ARG A 191 -36.37 46.31 34.05
CA ARG A 191 -35.52 47.40 34.55
C ARG A 191 -35.99 47.92 35.90
N ILE A 192 -37.26 48.31 36.01
CA ILE A 192 -37.83 48.87 37.26
C ILE A 192 -37.78 47.84 38.39
N ARG A 193 -38.15 46.58 38.12
CA ARG A 193 -38.12 45.50 39.11
C ARG A 193 -36.70 45.30 39.66
N VAL A 194 -35.70 45.12 38.79
CA VAL A 194 -34.34 44.77 39.21
C VAL A 194 -33.60 45.97 39.83
N ARG A 195 -33.83 47.20 39.36
CA ARG A 195 -33.26 48.40 40.00
C ARG A 195 -33.83 48.60 41.41
N ARG A 196 -35.14 48.37 41.62
CA ARG A 196 -35.76 48.32 42.95
C ARG A 196 -35.19 47.18 43.82
N GLU A 197 -35.03 45.99 43.26
CA GLU A 197 -34.52 44.79 43.96
C GLU A 197 -33.13 45.02 44.59
N PHE A 198 -32.25 45.76 43.92
CA PHE A 198 -30.89 46.03 44.39
C PHE A 198 -30.65 47.44 44.97
N GLY A 199 -31.72 48.22 45.23
CA GLY A 199 -31.59 49.57 45.79
C GLY A 199 -30.79 50.51 44.88
N ILE A 200 -31.12 50.51 43.58
CA ILE A 200 -30.56 51.40 42.56
C ILE A 200 -31.63 52.44 42.19
N SER A 201 -31.34 53.73 42.37
CA SER A 201 -32.19 54.82 41.91
C SER A 201 -31.96 55.13 40.42
N ASP A 202 -32.83 55.93 39.80
CA ASP A 202 -32.73 56.22 38.35
C ASP A 202 -31.63 57.23 37.98
N ASP A 203 -31.07 57.96 38.97
CA ASP A 203 -29.89 58.82 38.81
C ASP A 203 -28.55 58.05 38.92
N GLN A 204 -28.54 56.85 39.52
CA GLN A 204 -27.34 56.03 39.65
C GLN A 204 -27.01 55.28 38.35
N PHE A 205 -25.72 55.18 38.01
CA PHE A 205 -25.28 54.35 36.88
C PHE A 205 -25.05 52.91 37.33
N LEU A 206 -25.69 51.95 36.66
CA LEU A 206 -25.50 50.51 36.90
C LEU A 206 -24.63 49.89 35.80
N VAL A 207 -23.33 49.76 36.07
CA VAL A 207 -22.39 49.05 35.19
C VAL A 207 -22.39 47.58 35.58
N GLY A 208 -22.45 46.64 34.64
CA GLY A 208 -22.61 45.23 35.01
C GLY A 208 -21.99 44.18 34.09
N THR A 209 -21.89 42.97 34.62
CA THR A 209 -21.34 41.79 33.93
C THR A 209 -22.17 40.55 34.24
N VAL A 210 -22.39 39.71 33.21
CA VAL A 210 -23.06 38.41 33.32
C VAL A 210 -22.07 37.34 32.85
N ALA A 211 -21.46 36.63 33.79
CA ALA A 211 -20.43 35.62 33.52
C ALA A 211 -20.11 34.72 34.73
N ARG A 212 -19.62 33.51 34.47
CA ARG A 212 -19.10 32.61 35.51
C ARG A 212 -17.80 33.15 36.13
N PHE A 213 -17.74 33.32 37.44
CA PHE A 213 -16.60 33.88 38.15
C PHE A 213 -15.38 32.95 38.09
N SER A 214 -14.55 33.18 37.09
CA SER A 214 -13.45 32.29 36.70
C SER A 214 -12.31 33.13 36.14
N PHE A 215 -11.05 32.69 36.30
CA PHE A 215 -9.86 33.39 35.80
C PHE A 215 -10.01 33.89 34.35
N GLN A 216 -10.65 33.09 33.48
CA GLN A 216 -10.97 33.46 32.09
C GLN A 216 -11.64 34.83 31.96
N LYS A 217 -12.57 35.17 32.87
CA LYS A 217 -13.47 36.31 32.74
C LYS A 217 -12.89 37.63 33.25
N GLY A 218 -11.73 37.59 33.93
CA GLY A 218 -10.94 38.78 34.23
C GLY A 218 -11.58 39.79 35.19
N HIS A 219 -12.57 39.38 36.00
CA HIS A 219 -13.32 40.26 36.90
C HIS A 219 -12.45 41.09 37.85
N LYS A 220 -11.28 40.57 38.25
CA LYS A 220 -10.25 41.33 38.97
C LYS A 220 -9.93 42.69 38.32
N PHE A 221 -9.76 42.73 36.99
CA PHE A 221 -9.45 43.97 36.27
C PHE A 221 -10.63 44.95 36.21
N THR A 222 -11.87 44.46 36.40
CA THR A 222 -13.02 45.34 36.65
C THR A 222 -12.93 45.93 38.05
N ILE A 223 -12.74 45.10 39.08
CA ILE A 223 -12.68 45.53 40.49
C ILE A 223 -11.56 46.56 40.69
N GLU A 224 -10.37 46.32 40.14
CA GLU A 224 -9.23 47.23 40.22
C GLU A 224 -9.41 48.54 39.42
N ALA A 225 -10.43 48.62 38.55
CA ALA A 225 -10.81 49.84 37.84
C ALA A 225 -11.85 50.68 38.60
N ILE A 226 -12.62 50.08 39.53
CA ILE A 226 -13.73 50.73 40.24
C ILE A 226 -13.30 52.03 40.94
N PRO A 227 -12.18 52.12 41.70
CA PRO A 227 -11.82 53.35 42.41
C PRO A 227 -11.72 54.59 41.50
N LYS A 228 -11.10 54.45 40.32
CA LYS A 228 -10.95 55.55 39.34
C LYS A 228 -12.27 55.91 38.65
N ILE A 229 -13.15 54.93 38.42
CA ILE A 229 -14.49 55.20 37.90
C ILE A 229 -15.34 55.95 38.95
N ARG A 230 -15.20 55.56 40.23
CA ARG A 230 -15.89 56.17 41.38
C ARG A 230 -15.43 57.61 41.66
N GLU A 231 -14.15 57.90 41.44
CA GLU A 231 -13.57 59.25 41.50
C GLU A 231 -14.24 60.22 40.50
N ALA A 232 -14.43 59.78 39.24
CA ALA A 232 -15.09 60.58 38.21
C ALA A 232 -16.63 60.55 38.27
N PHE A 233 -17.23 59.43 38.73
CA PHE A 233 -18.68 59.23 38.81
C PHE A 233 -19.12 58.65 40.16
N PRO A 234 -19.27 59.50 41.21
CA PRO A 234 -19.62 59.08 42.58
C PRO A 234 -21.02 58.49 42.79
N GLN A 235 -21.80 58.27 41.74
CA GLN A 235 -23.09 57.55 41.77
C GLN A 235 -23.10 56.23 40.98
N THR A 236 -21.93 55.75 40.54
CA THR A 236 -21.82 54.44 39.87
C THR A 236 -21.88 53.28 40.87
N ARG A 237 -22.68 52.26 40.54
CA ARG A 237 -22.80 50.95 41.22
C ARG A 237 -22.45 49.84 40.21
N PHE A 238 -21.93 48.72 40.70
CA PHE A 238 -21.39 47.63 39.87
C PHE A 238 -22.10 46.30 40.16
N LEU A 239 -22.69 45.68 39.13
CA LEU A 239 -23.49 44.46 39.25
C LEU A 239 -22.77 43.24 38.66
N PHE A 240 -22.40 42.28 39.51
CA PHE A 240 -21.79 41.01 39.11
C PHE A 240 -22.80 39.87 39.21
N VAL A 241 -23.15 39.28 38.07
CA VAL A 241 -24.14 38.21 37.95
C VAL A 241 -23.48 36.92 37.47
N GLY A 242 -23.66 35.86 38.23
CA GLY A 242 -22.98 34.58 38.08
C GLY A 242 -22.41 34.07 39.40
N ASP A 243 -21.61 33.01 39.31
CA ASP A 243 -20.86 32.39 40.40
C ASP A 243 -19.67 31.61 39.80
N GLY A 244 -18.71 31.15 40.60
CA GLY A 244 -17.60 30.30 40.16
C GLY A 244 -16.37 30.30 41.09
N PRO A 245 -15.31 29.56 40.73
CA PRO A 245 -14.15 29.29 41.59
C PRO A 245 -13.30 30.52 41.99
N GLU A 246 -13.49 31.69 41.37
CA GLU A 246 -12.86 32.94 41.84
C GLU A 246 -13.77 33.72 42.83
N GLY A 247 -14.95 33.21 43.16
CA GLY A 247 -15.96 33.94 43.94
C GLY A 247 -15.40 34.54 45.23
N GLU A 248 -14.79 33.72 46.08
CA GLU A 248 -14.17 34.16 47.34
C GLU A 248 -13.06 35.20 47.13
N SER A 249 -12.15 34.97 46.17
CA SER A 249 -11.03 35.89 45.91
C SER A 249 -11.48 37.25 45.37
N LEU A 250 -12.60 37.31 44.64
CA LEU A 250 -13.22 38.56 44.22
C LEU A 250 -13.87 39.30 45.40
N HIS A 251 -14.51 38.59 46.34
CA HIS A 251 -15.07 39.19 47.56
C HIS A 251 -13.96 39.77 48.45
N SER A 252 -12.91 39.00 48.74
CA SER A 252 -11.77 39.49 49.53
C SER A 252 -11.10 40.71 48.89
N ARG A 253 -10.93 40.71 47.56
CA ARG A 253 -10.34 41.86 46.83
C ARG A 253 -11.24 43.11 46.84
N ILE A 254 -12.54 42.95 47.01
CA ILE A 254 -13.48 44.07 47.20
C ILE A 254 -13.35 44.66 48.61
N GLN A 255 -13.22 43.81 49.64
CA GLN A 255 -12.99 44.21 51.03
C GLN A 255 -11.63 44.91 51.21
N GLU A 256 -10.56 44.38 50.61
CA GLU A 256 -9.22 45.01 50.56
C GLU A 256 -9.23 46.43 49.98
N LEU A 257 -10.20 46.74 49.11
CA LEU A 257 -10.33 48.01 48.42
C LEU A 257 -11.49 48.87 48.94
N GLN A 258 -12.20 48.42 49.99
CA GLN A 258 -13.35 49.10 50.62
C GLN A 258 -14.47 49.43 49.61
N LEU A 259 -14.78 48.47 48.72
CA LEU A 259 -15.72 48.64 47.60
C LEU A 259 -17.13 48.06 47.84
N GLU A 260 -17.38 47.46 49.01
CA GLU A 260 -18.65 46.78 49.34
C GLU A 260 -19.91 47.64 49.10
N PRO A 261 -19.98 48.95 49.44
CA PRO A 261 -21.18 49.76 49.18
C PRO A 261 -21.50 49.92 47.67
N TYR A 262 -20.50 49.71 46.81
CA TYR A 262 -20.57 50.00 45.39
C TYR A 262 -20.68 48.74 44.52
N VAL A 263 -20.46 47.54 45.07
CA VAL A 263 -20.49 46.28 44.34
C VAL A 263 -21.60 45.36 44.84
N ILE A 264 -22.39 44.83 43.91
CA ILE A 264 -23.50 43.92 44.18
C ILE A 264 -23.22 42.58 43.49
N PHE A 265 -23.16 41.51 44.27
CA PHE A 265 -23.17 40.14 43.76
C PHE A 265 -24.61 39.61 43.75
N ALA A 266 -25.14 39.30 42.56
CA ALA A 266 -26.52 38.81 42.39
C ALA A 266 -26.63 37.27 42.39
N GLY A 267 -25.50 36.57 42.49
CA GLY A 267 -25.43 35.12 42.34
C GLY A 267 -25.85 34.64 40.94
N VAL A 268 -26.23 33.36 40.83
CA VAL A 268 -26.79 32.78 39.62
C VAL A 268 -28.25 33.23 39.46
N ARG A 269 -28.63 33.67 38.25
CA ARG A 269 -29.96 34.22 37.94
C ARG A 269 -30.50 33.67 36.63
N GLU A 270 -31.82 33.49 36.56
CA GLU A 270 -32.52 33.08 35.33
C GLU A 270 -33.12 34.26 34.56
N ASP A 271 -33.43 35.37 35.23
CA ASP A 271 -34.10 36.56 34.70
C ASP A 271 -33.13 37.54 33.98
N ILE A 272 -32.13 36.98 33.27
CA ILE A 272 -31.02 37.71 32.64
C ILE A 272 -31.47 38.87 31.73
N GLY A 273 -32.57 38.72 30.99
CA GLY A 273 -33.12 39.82 30.16
C GLY A 273 -33.58 41.04 30.97
N SER A 274 -34.15 40.82 32.17
CA SER A 274 -34.51 41.92 33.09
C SER A 274 -33.27 42.55 33.71
N ILE A 275 -32.29 41.74 34.08
CA ILE A 275 -31.00 42.15 34.63
C ILE A 275 -30.21 43.01 33.65
N LEU A 276 -30.16 42.63 32.37
CA LEU A 276 -29.53 43.44 31.33
C LEU A 276 -30.32 44.75 31.10
N SER A 277 -31.65 44.70 31.08
CA SER A 277 -32.49 45.92 30.98
C SER A 277 -32.28 46.92 32.14
N ALA A 278 -31.86 46.43 33.32
CA ALA A 278 -31.54 47.25 34.48
C ALA A 278 -30.22 48.02 34.38
N MET A 279 -29.24 47.49 33.61
CA MET A 279 -27.92 48.09 33.43
C MET A 279 -27.97 49.33 32.54
N ASP A 280 -26.92 50.13 32.60
CA ASP A 280 -26.68 51.30 31.74
C ASP A 280 -25.43 51.12 30.85
N LEU A 281 -24.59 50.13 31.18
CA LEU A 281 -23.35 49.78 30.49
C LEU A 281 -22.98 48.32 30.81
N PHE A 282 -22.73 47.50 29.78
CA PHE A 282 -22.25 46.13 29.96
C PHE A 282 -20.73 46.05 29.79
N LEU A 283 -20.06 45.30 30.68
CA LEU A 283 -18.61 45.18 30.75
C LEU A 283 -18.15 43.71 30.81
N LEU A 284 -17.29 43.31 29.86
CA LEU A 284 -16.68 41.96 29.84
C LEU A 284 -15.15 42.02 29.69
N THR A 285 -14.44 41.93 30.82
CA THR A 285 -12.98 42.05 30.95
C THR A 285 -12.20 40.75 30.70
N SER A 286 -12.72 39.86 29.85
CA SER A 286 -12.18 38.49 29.68
C SER A 286 -10.74 38.45 29.13
N ILE A 287 -9.95 37.50 29.62
CA ILE A 287 -8.57 37.25 29.18
C ILE A 287 -8.57 36.45 27.87
N PHE A 288 -9.57 35.60 27.66
CA PHE A 288 -9.80 34.86 26.41
C PHE A 288 -11.27 34.50 26.26
N GLU A 289 -11.72 34.33 25.01
CA GLU A 289 -13.11 33.99 24.68
C GLU A 289 -13.24 32.95 23.57
N GLY A 290 -14.45 32.44 23.37
CA GLY A 290 -14.86 31.70 22.18
C GLY A 290 -15.52 32.65 21.16
N LEU A 291 -16.82 32.83 21.34
CA LEU A 291 -17.61 34.00 20.93
C LEU A 291 -18.55 34.30 22.13
N PRO A 292 -18.43 35.46 22.81
CA PRO A 292 -19.09 35.68 24.09
C PRO A 292 -20.61 35.84 23.94
N LEU A 293 -21.38 34.85 24.41
CA LEU A 293 -22.85 34.92 24.39
C LEU A 293 -23.39 36.12 25.15
N SER A 294 -22.91 36.41 26.37
CA SER A 294 -23.45 37.51 27.17
C SER A 294 -23.19 38.92 26.63
N VAL A 295 -22.22 39.07 25.71
CA VAL A 295 -22.09 40.28 24.89
C VAL A 295 -23.22 40.38 23.87
N LEU A 296 -23.56 39.27 23.19
CA LEU A 296 -24.70 39.24 22.26
C LEU A 296 -26.03 39.47 23.00
N GLU A 297 -26.19 38.92 24.20
CA GLU A 297 -27.36 39.13 25.07
C GLU A 297 -27.49 40.60 25.48
N ALA A 298 -26.40 41.23 25.94
CA ALA A 298 -26.36 42.66 26.26
C ALA A 298 -26.68 43.55 25.05
N MET A 299 -26.15 43.21 23.88
CA MET A 299 -26.43 43.93 22.62
C MET A 299 -27.88 43.73 22.16
N ALA A 300 -28.50 42.56 22.38
CA ALA A 300 -29.93 42.35 22.12
C ALA A 300 -30.83 43.18 23.06
N ALA A 301 -30.40 43.37 24.31
CA ALA A 301 -31.02 44.29 25.26
C ALA A 301 -30.80 45.78 24.91
N GLY A 302 -30.00 46.08 23.87
CA GLY A 302 -29.69 47.45 23.46
C GLY A 302 -28.69 48.17 24.37
N LEU A 303 -27.89 47.45 25.14
CA LEU A 303 -26.83 48.04 25.97
C LEU A 303 -25.60 48.42 25.13
N PRO A 304 -24.92 49.53 25.43
CA PRO A 304 -23.53 49.71 25.01
C PRO A 304 -22.65 48.67 25.71
N VAL A 305 -21.70 48.10 24.96
CA VAL A 305 -20.74 47.11 25.46
C VAL A 305 -19.32 47.68 25.48
N ILE A 306 -18.62 47.49 26.61
CA ILE A 306 -17.16 47.47 26.66
C ILE A 306 -16.72 46.01 26.82
N ALA A 307 -15.86 45.54 25.93
CA ALA A 307 -15.29 44.19 26.04
C ALA A 307 -13.81 44.18 25.66
N THR A 308 -13.08 43.17 26.08
CA THR A 308 -11.65 43.03 25.74
C THR A 308 -11.45 42.56 24.30
N HIS A 309 -10.40 43.05 23.65
CA HIS A 309 -10.01 42.70 22.27
C HIS A 309 -9.34 41.30 22.22
N VAL A 310 -10.08 40.26 22.60
CA VAL A 310 -9.61 38.87 22.70
C VAL A 310 -10.44 37.92 21.86
N SER A 311 -9.79 36.90 21.29
CA SER A 311 -10.43 35.82 20.54
C SER A 311 -11.52 36.30 19.57
N GLY A 312 -12.76 35.80 19.69
CA GLY A 312 -13.89 36.14 18.83
C GLY A 312 -14.68 37.38 19.28
N THR A 313 -14.33 38.05 20.38
CA THR A 313 -15.03 39.26 20.83
C THR A 313 -15.08 40.37 19.76
N PRO A 314 -14.02 40.62 18.95
CA PRO A 314 -14.08 41.56 17.82
C PRO A 314 -14.95 41.12 16.64
N GLU A 315 -15.52 39.92 16.65
CA GLU A 315 -16.56 39.50 15.69
C GLU A 315 -17.98 39.82 16.19
N ALA A 316 -18.18 39.95 17.50
CA ALA A 316 -19.44 40.39 18.10
C ALA A 316 -19.50 41.92 18.22
N VAL A 317 -18.44 42.55 18.73
CA VAL A 317 -18.38 44.01 18.94
C VAL A 317 -17.57 44.67 17.82
N LEU A 318 -18.22 45.53 17.04
CA LEU A 318 -17.55 46.39 16.08
C LEU A 318 -17.08 47.66 16.81
N HIS A 319 -15.77 47.78 17.01
CA HIS A 319 -15.14 48.88 17.75
C HIS A 319 -15.58 50.27 17.24
N ASN A 320 -15.85 51.18 18.17
CA ASN A 320 -16.42 52.53 17.94
C ASN A 320 -17.81 52.56 17.27
N ARG A 321 -18.42 51.41 16.94
CA ARG A 321 -19.72 51.34 16.25
C ARG A 321 -20.81 50.71 17.11
N THR A 322 -20.58 49.52 17.66
CA THR A 322 -21.57 48.78 18.49
C THR A 322 -21.09 48.57 19.92
N GLY A 323 -20.02 49.27 20.31
CA GLY A 323 -19.33 49.12 21.57
C GLY A 323 -17.85 49.47 21.44
N LEU A 324 -17.11 49.33 22.53
CA LEU A 324 -15.68 49.60 22.60
C LEU A 324 -14.90 48.33 22.93
N LEU A 325 -13.68 48.27 22.37
CA LEU A 325 -12.75 47.16 22.56
C LEU A 325 -11.48 47.68 23.22
N ILE A 326 -11.10 47.06 24.34
CA ILE A 326 -9.96 47.47 25.18
C ILE A 326 -8.90 46.35 25.26
N PRO A 327 -7.63 46.65 25.61
CA PRO A 327 -6.64 45.63 25.93
C PRO A 327 -7.12 44.69 27.06
N PRO A 328 -6.82 43.38 27.00
CA PRO A 328 -7.04 42.49 28.15
C PRO A 328 -6.06 42.78 29.28
N SER A 329 -6.48 42.47 30.51
CA SER A 329 -5.65 42.60 31.72
C SER A 329 -5.21 44.04 32.07
N ASP A 330 -5.95 45.05 31.63
CA ASP A 330 -5.65 46.47 31.84
C ASP A 330 -6.83 47.20 32.53
N SER A 331 -6.71 47.39 33.85
CA SER A 331 -7.71 48.12 34.66
C SER A 331 -7.68 49.64 34.43
N PHE A 332 -6.61 50.20 33.85
CA PHE A 332 -6.57 51.60 33.45
C PHE A 332 -7.36 51.83 32.16
N ALA A 333 -7.25 50.93 31.17
CA ALA A 333 -8.11 50.95 29.99
C ALA A 333 -9.58 50.73 30.36
N VAL A 334 -9.90 49.80 31.28
CA VAL A 334 -11.27 49.62 31.79
C VAL A 334 -11.80 50.94 32.39
N SER A 335 -11.08 51.53 33.34
CA SER A 335 -11.55 52.76 34.02
C SER A 335 -11.70 53.92 33.05
N LYS A 336 -10.69 54.19 32.21
CA LYS A 336 -10.76 55.24 31.18
C LYS A 336 -11.96 55.07 30.26
N THR A 337 -12.18 53.87 29.71
CA THR A 337 -13.24 53.62 28.72
C THR A 337 -14.64 53.58 29.34
N VAL A 338 -14.78 53.16 30.61
CA VAL A 338 -16.05 53.31 31.34
C VAL A 338 -16.36 54.80 31.55
N ILE A 339 -15.41 55.60 32.03
CA ILE A 339 -15.59 57.05 32.22
C ILE A 339 -15.96 57.72 30.88
N GLU A 340 -15.24 57.41 29.80
CA GLU A 340 -15.50 57.91 28.44
C GLU A 340 -16.93 57.66 27.95
N LEU A 341 -17.50 56.48 28.23
CA LEU A 341 -18.90 56.18 27.87
C LEU A 341 -19.91 56.72 28.88
N LEU A 342 -19.63 56.79 30.18
CA LEU A 342 -20.53 57.40 31.17
C LEU A 342 -20.70 58.92 30.91
N SER A 343 -19.66 59.61 30.43
CA SER A 343 -19.73 61.02 30.03
C SER A 343 -20.55 61.29 28.76
N ASN A 344 -20.84 60.30 27.91
CA ASN A 344 -21.48 60.53 26.60
C ASN A 344 -22.76 59.69 26.39
N PRO A 345 -23.96 60.24 26.68
CA PRO A 345 -25.22 59.50 26.60
C PRO A 345 -25.65 59.16 25.16
N GLU A 346 -25.36 60.00 24.18
CA GLU A 346 -25.70 59.73 22.78
C GLU A 346 -24.89 58.56 22.21
N ARG A 347 -23.59 58.53 22.48
CA ARG A 347 -22.70 57.44 22.07
C ARG A 347 -23.08 56.12 22.75
N ARG A 348 -23.53 56.15 24.01
CA ARG A 348 -24.14 54.98 24.68
C ARG A 348 -25.37 54.47 23.91
N ARG A 349 -26.34 55.34 23.64
CA ARG A 349 -27.59 54.98 22.92
C ARG A 349 -27.30 54.45 21.52
N GLY A 350 -26.52 55.18 20.72
CA GLY A 350 -26.20 54.82 19.34
C GLY A 350 -25.35 53.54 19.21
N MET A 351 -24.51 53.21 20.20
CA MET A 351 -23.83 51.91 20.23
C MET A 351 -24.79 50.76 20.56
N GLY A 352 -25.71 50.97 21.51
CA GLY A 352 -26.72 49.98 21.90
C GLY A 352 -27.69 49.64 20.76
N GLU A 353 -28.21 50.66 20.08
CA GLU A 353 -29.12 50.51 18.92
C GLU A 353 -28.43 49.77 17.76
N GLN A 354 -27.20 50.16 17.40
CA GLN A 354 -26.43 49.48 16.35
C GLN A 354 -26.02 48.07 16.76
N GLY A 355 -25.75 47.83 18.04
CA GLY A 355 -25.49 46.49 18.58
C GLY A 355 -26.70 45.57 18.44
N ARG A 356 -27.89 46.04 18.83
CA ARG A 356 -29.14 45.30 18.67
C ARG A 356 -29.43 44.97 17.21
N ALA A 357 -29.21 45.93 16.30
CA ALA A 357 -29.36 45.74 14.87
C ALA A 357 -28.38 44.70 14.29
N LEU A 358 -27.11 44.72 14.72
CA LEU A 358 -26.10 43.73 14.33
C LEU A 358 -26.47 42.32 14.79
N VAL A 359 -26.86 42.18 16.06
CA VAL A 359 -27.25 40.89 16.67
C VAL A 359 -28.50 40.31 15.99
N ARG A 360 -29.55 41.12 15.79
CA ARG A 360 -30.78 40.67 15.11
C ARG A 360 -30.54 40.17 13.68
N LYS A 361 -29.59 40.77 12.96
CA LYS A 361 -29.28 40.43 11.56
C LYS A 361 -28.33 39.25 11.40
N HIS A 362 -27.37 39.04 12.30
CA HIS A 362 -26.26 38.10 12.09
C HIS A 362 -26.06 37.05 13.19
N PHE A 363 -26.76 37.16 14.32
CA PHE A 363 -26.52 36.32 15.52
C PHE A 363 -27.83 35.74 16.11
N SER A 364 -28.84 35.51 15.28
CA SER A 364 -30.14 34.92 15.66
C SER A 364 -30.14 33.38 15.61
N LYS A 365 -30.82 32.73 16.56
CA LYS A 365 -30.88 31.26 16.68
C LYS A 365 -31.30 30.54 15.39
N SER A 366 -32.25 31.09 14.64
CA SER A 366 -32.74 30.50 13.38
C SER A 366 -31.67 30.43 12.28
N PHE A 367 -30.81 31.45 12.18
CA PHE A 367 -29.70 31.47 11.24
C PHE A 367 -28.63 30.41 11.60
N MET A 368 -28.41 30.16 12.88
CA MET A 368 -27.52 29.09 13.37
C MET A 368 -28.07 27.70 13.05
N VAL A 369 -29.35 27.44 13.38
CA VAL A 369 -30.03 26.16 13.12
C VAL A 369 -29.98 25.83 11.64
N LYS A 370 -30.33 26.78 10.76
CA LYS A 370 -30.34 26.58 9.31
C LYS A 370 -28.96 26.17 8.77
N GLN A 371 -27.88 26.85 9.17
CA GLN A 371 -26.52 26.48 8.74
C GLN A 371 -26.08 25.09 9.23
N VAL A 372 -26.57 24.64 10.39
CA VAL A 372 -26.28 23.29 10.91
C VAL A 372 -27.09 22.24 10.14
N GLU A 373 -28.38 22.48 9.86
CA GLU A 373 -29.18 21.61 9.00
C GLU A 373 -28.62 21.50 7.58
N ASP A 374 -28.15 22.60 7.00
CA ASP A 374 -27.53 22.61 5.66
C ASP A 374 -26.25 21.76 5.62
N ILE A 375 -25.50 21.63 6.72
CA ILE A 375 -24.41 20.65 6.81
C ILE A 375 -24.98 19.23 6.78
N TYR A 376 -25.98 18.92 7.59
CA TYR A 376 -26.55 17.57 7.66
C TYR A 376 -27.19 17.12 6.32
N ASP A 377 -27.97 17.97 5.67
CA ASP A 377 -28.61 17.67 4.37
C ASP A 377 -27.54 17.31 3.30
N ASN A 378 -26.42 18.05 3.26
CA ASN A 378 -25.31 17.74 2.35
C ASN A 378 -24.66 16.38 2.65
N LEU A 379 -24.41 16.05 3.93
CA LEU A 379 -23.84 14.76 4.33
C LEU A 379 -24.78 13.57 4.04
N ILE A 380 -26.09 13.80 4.15
CA ILE A 380 -27.13 12.82 3.78
C ILE A 380 -27.14 12.58 2.26
N ALA A 381 -26.86 13.61 1.46
CA ALA A 381 -26.76 13.49 0.00
C ALA A 381 -25.45 12.84 -0.47
N GLU A 382 -24.31 13.09 0.19
CA GLU A 382 -23.03 12.43 -0.12
C GLU A 382 -23.13 10.90 0.09
N ASN A 383 -23.76 10.47 1.19
CA ASN A 383 -23.94 9.05 1.54
C ASN A 383 -24.91 8.26 0.64
N GLN A 384 -25.49 8.91 -0.39
CA GLN A 384 -26.35 8.26 -1.39
C GLN A 384 -25.64 8.06 -2.74
N LYS A 385 -24.43 8.61 -2.94
CA LYS A 385 -23.69 8.59 -4.23
C LYS A 385 -22.63 7.49 -4.33
N THR A 386 -22.48 6.66 -3.30
CA THR A 386 -21.42 5.64 -3.19
C THR A 386 -21.81 4.24 -3.69
N ALA A 387 -22.90 4.14 -4.46
CA ALA A 387 -23.33 2.91 -5.14
C ALA A 387 -23.77 3.21 -6.58
N VAL A 388 -23.57 2.24 -7.47
CA VAL A 388 -23.68 2.28 -8.96
C VAL A 388 -22.40 2.75 -9.68
N VAL A 389 -21.99 1.97 -10.68
CA VAL A 389 -20.92 2.24 -11.65
C VAL A 389 -21.53 2.22 -13.06
N PRO A 390 -21.38 3.27 -13.89
CA PRO A 390 -21.85 3.27 -15.28
C PRO A 390 -20.94 2.47 -16.24
N SER A 391 -21.47 2.08 -17.40
CA SER A 391 -20.69 1.52 -18.51
C SER A 391 -20.02 2.63 -19.35
N PRO A 392 -18.90 2.34 -20.05
CA PRO A 392 -18.15 3.34 -20.82
C PRO A 392 -18.88 3.81 -22.08
N SER A 393 -18.55 5.02 -22.54
CA SER A 393 -19.04 5.60 -23.80
C SER A 393 -17.94 5.68 -24.88
N SER A 394 -18.32 5.79 -26.15
CA SER A 394 -17.46 5.55 -27.32
C SER A 394 -16.79 6.80 -27.92
N LYS A 395 -16.36 7.76 -27.10
CA LYS A 395 -15.60 8.93 -27.55
C LYS A 395 -14.35 9.14 -26.68
N PRO A 396 -13.21 9.61 -27.25
CA PRO A 396 -12.03 9.93 -26.47
C PRO A 396 -12.36 11.03 -25.43
N PRO A 397 -11.98 10.86 -24.16
CA PRO A 397 -12.40 11.78 -23.10
C PRO A 397 -11.70 13.13 -23.25
N LYS A 398 -12.45 14.22 -23.06
CA LYS A 398 -11.84 15.55 -22.92
C LYS A 398 -11.17 15.71 -21.55
N ALA A 399 -10.28 16.69 -21.45
CA ALA A 399 -9.36 16.82 -20.33
C ALA A 399 -9.36 18.23 -19.72
N SER A 400 -9.13 18.31 -18.40
CA SER A 400 -8.83 19.57 -17.71
C SER A 400 -7.33 19.61 -17.41
N ILE A 401 -6.60 20.42 -18.16
CA ILE A 401 -5.15 20.57 -18.06
C ILE A 401 -4.85 21.60 -16.98
N LEU A 402 -4.08 21.22 -15.98
CA LEU A 402 -3.77 21.97 -14.77
C LEU A 402 -2.28 22.34 -14.76
N VAL A 403 -2.00 23.63 -14.88
CA VAL A 403 -0.65 24.20 -14.69
C VAL A 403 -0.58 24.82 -13.30
N LEU A 404 0.38 24.39 -12.48
CA LEU A 404 0.63 24.99 -11.17
C LEU A 404 1.75 26.03 -11.25
N SER A 405 1.47 27.29 -10.87
CA SER A 405 2.47 28.38 -10.92
C SER A 405 2.66 29.09 -9.58
N TRP A 406 3.86 29.67 -9.40
CA TRP A 406 4.20 30.58 -8.31
C TRP A 406 5.39 31.46 -8.69
N ASN A 407 5.19 32.79 -8.78
CA ASN A 407 6.23 33.81 -9.02
C ASN A 407 7.17 33.52 -10.20
N LYS A 408 6.61 33.09 -11.35
CA LYS A 408 7.32 32.49 -12.49
C LYS A 408 6.75 32.84 -13.87
N LYS A 409 6.22 34.05 -14.01
CA LYS A 409 5.64 34.60 -15.26
C LYS A 409 6.36 34.18 -16.56
N GLU A 410 7.68 34.34 -16.65
CA GLU A 410 8.44 34.09 -17.89
C GLU A 410 8.39 32.63 -18.37
N LEU A 411 8.46 31.66 -17.45
CA LEU A 411 8.41 30.23 -17.79
C LEU A 411 7.00 29.78 -18.19
N LEU A 412 6.00 30.40 -17.55
CA LEU A 412 4.60 30.11 -17.80
C LEU A 412 4.19 30.45 -19.24
N LYS A 413 4.82 31.45 -19.87
CA LYS A 413 4.58 31.78 -21.28
C LYS A 413 4.79 30.57 -22.20
N GLU A 414 5.99 29.98 -22.18
CA GLU A 414 6.36 28.86 -23.06
C GLU A 414 5.51 27.61 -22.78
N CYS A 415 5.08 27.43 -21.53
CA CYS A 415 4.16 26.37 -21.13
C CYS A 415 2.76 26.56 -21.74
N LEU A 416 2.20 27.78 -21.67
CA LEU A 416 0.86 28.08 -22.18
C LEU A 416 0.81 28.17 -23.71
N ASP A 417 1.81 28.77 -24.37
CA ASP A 417 1.94 28.82 -25.83
C ASP A 417 1.86 27.39 -26.43
N ALA A 418 2.62 26.45 -25.87
CA ALA A 418 2.64 25.06 -26.32
C ALA A 418 1.34 24.32 -26.02
N LEU A 419 0.65 24.67 -24.93
CA LEU A 419 -0.61 24.04 -24.53
C LEU A 419 -1.79 24.45 -25.40
N GLU A 420 -1.94 25.73 -25.78
CA GLU A 420 -3.01 26.13 -26.70
C GLU A 420 -2.83 25.46 -28.08
N LEU A 421 -1.60 25.41 -28.61
CA LEU A 421 -1.27 24.72 -29.86
C LEU A 421 -1.55 23.21 -29.83
N ALA A 422 -1.41 22.56 -28.67
CA ALA A 422 -1.71 21.13 -28.49
C ALA A 422 -3.22 20.86 -28.29
N VAL A 423 -3.94 21.76 -27.61
CA VAL A 423 -5.40 21.68 -27.46
C VAL A 423 -6.12 21.96 -28.78
N GLU A 424 -5.62 22.89 -29.60
CA GLU A 424 -6.07 23.11 -30.97
C GLU A 424 -5.88 21.83 -31.82
N TYR A 425 -4.69 21.23 -31.77
CA TYR A 425 -4.32 20.05 -32.56
C TYR A 425 -5.13 18.79 -32.23
N ASP A 426 -5.61 18.61 -30.99
CA ASP A 426 -6.54 17.54 -30.60
C ASP A 426 -8.03 17.90 -30.82
N GLY A 427 -8.30 18.97 -31.58
CA GLY A 427 -9.64 19.37 -32.01
C GLY A 427 -10.43 20.17 -30.97
N GLY A 428 -9.76 20.87 -30.05
CA GLY A 428 -10.37 21.80 -29.10
C GLY A 428 -11.25 21.15 -28.02
N GLY A 429 -11.92 21.97 -27.21
CA GLY A 429 -12.85 21.48 -26.17
C GLY A 429 -12.19 20.84 -24.93
N HIS A 430 -10.88 21.01 -24.74
CA HIS A 430 -10.19 20.73 -23.47
C HIS A 430 -10.16 22.01 -22.62
N GLU A 431 -10.20 21.87 -21.30
CA GLU A 431 -10.19 23.01 -20.37
C GLU A 431 -8.76 23.26 -19.89
N ILE A 432 -8.14 24.41 -20.19
CA ILE A 432 -6.85 24.79 -19.60
C ILE A 432 -7.12 25.59 -18.32
N ILE A 433 -6.45 25.21 -17.23
CA ILE A 433 -6.62 25.79 -15.90
C ILE A 433 -5.24 26.17 -15.34
N LEU A 434 -5.07 27.44 -15.01
CA LEU A 434 -3.94 27.90 -14.20
C LEU A 434 -4.31 27.87 -12.72
N VAL A 435 -3.60 27.10 -11.91
CA VAL A 435 -3.65 27.21 -10.45
C VAL A 435 -2.55 28.16 -10.01
N ASP A 436 -2.92 29.40 -9.69
CA ASP A 436 -1.99 30.38 -9.16
C ASP A 436 -1.83 30.19 -7.64
N ASN A 437 -0.64 29.77 -7.22
CA ASN A 437 -0.36 29.40 -5.83
C ASN A 437 -0.02 30.63 -4.97
N GLY A 438 -0.80 31.71 -5.12
CA GLY A 438 -0.56 33.02 -4.49
C GLY A 438 0.71 33.68 -5.01
N SER A 439 0.75 34.00 -6.31
CA SER A 439 1.83 34.77 -6.90
C SER A 439 1.72 36.27 -6.61
N THR A 440 2.86 36.95 -6.68
CA THR A 440 3.05 38.38 -6.39
C THR A 440 3.84 39.09 -7.48
N ASP A 441 4.00 38.47 -8.65
CA ASP A 441 4.82 38.93 -9.80
C ASP A 441 3.97 39.43 -10.99
N GLY A 442 2.65 39.53 -10.83
CA GLY A 442 1.72 39.87 -11.91
C GLY A 442 1.37 38.70 -12.83
N THR A 443 1.70 37.45 -12.48
CA THR A 443 1.29 36.24 -13.23
C THR A 443 -0.22 36.22 -13.54
N GLN A 444 -1.06 36.63 -12.60
CA GLN A 444 -2.52 36.60 -12.72
C GLN A 444 -3.02 37.50 -13.86
N ASP A 445 -2.66 38.78 -13.85
CA ASP A 445 -3.09 39.76 -14.85
C ASP A 445 -2.46 39.49 -16.22
N TYR A 446 -1.20 39.03 -16.26
CA TYR A 446 -0.57 38.57 -17.49
C TYR A 446 -1.40 37.48 -18.19
N VAL A 447 -1.88 36.48 -17.46
CA VAL A 447 -2.65 35.38 -18.06
C VAL A 447 -4.06 35.81 -18.43
N ARG A 448 -4.71 36.70 -17.67
CA ARG A 448 -6.00 37.33 -18.06
C ARG A 448 -5.91 38.07 -19.39
N ILE A 449 -4.79 38.74 -19.66
CA ILE A 449 -4.58 39.56 -20.87
C ILE A 449 -4.19 38.71 -22.07
N HIS A 450 -3.24 37.77 -21.90
CA HIS A 450 -2.61 37.07 -23.01
C HIS A 450 -3.24 35.71 -23.36
N TYR A 451 -3.94 35.06 -22.42
CA TYR A 451 -4.49 33.72 -22.62
C TYR A 451 -5.97 33.65 -22.17
N PRO A 452 -6.90 34.32 -22.88
CA PRO A 452 -8.31 34.43 -22.47
C PRO A 452 -9.05 33.07 -22.40
N ASN A 453 -8.51 32.02 -23.02
CA ASN A 453 -9.05 30.66 -22.93
C ASN A 453 -8.63 29.92 -21.64
N VAL A 454 -7.66 30.45 -20.88
CA VAL A 454 -7.10 29.82 -19.68
C VAL A 454 -7.87 30.26 -18.44
N ARG A 455 -8.52 29.29 -17.79
CA ARG A 455 -9.28 29.51 -16.56
C ARG A 455 -8.35 29.63 -15.36
N ILE A 456 -8.27 30.80 -14.72
CA ILE A 456 -7.45 31.00 -13.53
C ILE A 456 -8.18 30.54 -12.25
N ILE A 457 -7.44 29.92 -11.33
CA ILE A 457 -7.82 29.63 -9.94
C ILE A 457 -6.77 30.30 -9.04
N GLU A 458 -7.12 31.45 -8.49
CA GLU A 458 -6.29 32.21 -7.55
C GLU A 458 -6.40 31.65 -6.13
N LEU A 459 -5.25 31.34 -5.52
CA LEU A 459 -5.16 30.90 -4.12
C LEU A 459 -4.63 32.03 -3.24
N ASP A 460 -5.15 32.17 -2.01
CA ASP A 460 -4.81 33.27 -1.07
C ASP A 460 -3.35 33.30 -0.61
N ARG A 461 -2.55 32.27 -0.94
CA ARG A 461 -1.15 32.05 -0.55
C ARG A 461 -0.60 30.77 -1.17
N ASN A 462 0.71 30.61 -1.08
CA ASN A 462 1.40 29.38 -1.44
C ASN A 462 1.05 28.22 -0.47
N TYR A 463 0.19 27.31 -0.96
CA TYR A 463 -0.25 26.10 -0.29
C TYR A 463 0.66 24.88 -0.51
N ARG A 464 1.79 25.04 -1.20
CA ARG A 464 2.71 23.97 -1.66
C ARG A 464 2.06 23.01 -2.67
N PHE A 465 2.84 22.06 -3.17
CA PHE A 465 2.52 21.25 -4.35
C PHE A 465 1.25 20.40 -4.17
N CYS A 466 1.24 19.48 -3.18
CA CYS A 466 0.14 18.53 -2.96
C CYS A 466 -1.23 19.22 -2.89
N ARG A 467 -1.33 20.27 -2.07
CA ARG A 467 -2.61 20.92 -1.76
C ARG A 467 -3.12 21.81 -2.88
N ALA A 468 -2.25 22.53 -3.60
CA ALA A 468 -2.66 23.35 -4.73
C ALA A 468 -3.16 22.47 -5.89
N ASN A 469 -2.44 21.40 -6.24
CA ASN A 469 -2.91 20.43 -7.24
C ASN A 469 -4.23 19.76 -6.81
N ASN A 470 -4.38 19.38 -5.54
CA ASN A 470 -5.64 18.85 -5.02
C ASN A 470 -6.83 19.82 -5.11
N ILE A 471 -6.60 21.15 -5.14
CA ILE A 471 -7.65 22.15 -5.36
C ILE A 471 -7.99 22.21 -6.85
N GLY A 472 -6.98 22.30 -7.71
CA GLY A 472 -7.14 22.29 -9.17
C GLY A 472 -7.94 21.08 -9.70
N VAL A 473 -7.61 19.87 -9.24
CA VAL A 473 -8.33 18.64 -9.63
C VAL A 473 -9.81 18.67 -9.17
N LYS A 474 -10.12 19.26 -8.01
CA LYS A 474 -11.51 19.41 -7.56
C LYS A 474 -12.28 20.39 -8.44
N CYS A 475 -11.67 21.51 -8.80
CA CYS A 475 -12.28 22.58 -9.62
C CYS A 475 -12.37 22.26 -11.12
N SER A 476 -11.65 21.25 -11.59
CA SER A 476 -11.69 20.72 -12.98
C SER A 476 -13.06 20.15 -13.33
N LYS A 477 -13.48 20.33 -14.59
CA LYS A 477 -14.79 19.84 -15.08
C LYS A 477 -14.72 18.44 -15.69
N ASN A 478 -13.65 18.12 -16.41
CA ASN A 478 -13.55 16.92 -17.22
C ASN A 478 -13.17 15.65 -16.43
N GLU A 479 -13.42 14.48 -17.02
CA GLU A 479 -13.16 13.17 -16.40
C GLU A 479 -11.66 12.88 -16.22
N ILE A 480 -10.82 13.42 -17.12
CA ILE A 480 -9.36 13.31 -17.05
C ILE A 480 -8.77 14.66 -16.68
N VAL A 481 -7.80 14.66 -15.77
CA VAL A 481 -7.02 15.84 -15.38
C VAL A 481 -5.55 15.64 -15.73
N VAL A 482 -4.92 16.62 -16.36
CA VAL A 482 -3.49 16.56 -16.73
C VAL A 482 -2.71 17.51 -15.84
N LEU A 483 -1.79 17.03 -15.00
CA LEU A 483 -0.96 17.86 -14.14
C LEU A 483 0.36 18.19 -14.86
N LEU A 484 0.65 19.48 -14.97
CA LEU A 484 1.87 20.03 -15.57
C LEU A 484 2.54 21.04 -14.62
N ASN A 485 3.87 21.00 -14.58
CA ASN A 485 4.64 22.11 -13.99
C ASN A 485 4.68 23.30 -14.96
N ASN A 486 4.82 24.51 -14.42
CA ASN A 486 4.99 25.73 -15.24
C ASN A 486 6.36 25.85 -15.94
N ASP A 487 7.28 24.89 -15.76
CA ASP A 487 8.56 24.78 -16.47
C ASP A 487 8.62 23.55 -17.41
N VAL A 488 7.45 23.05 -17.86
CA VAL A 488 7.30 21.99 -18.85
C VAL A 488 6.65 22.52 -20.14
N ILE A 489 7.30 22.23 -21.27
CA ILE A 489 6.81 22.48 -22.64
C ILE A 489 6.30 21.15 -23.20
N VAL A 490 5.16 21.16 -23.89
CA VAL A 490 4.53 19.95 -24.47
C VAL A 490 4.79 19.85 -25.97
N GLU A 491 4.93 18.64 -26.53
CA GLU A 491 4.85 18.47 -28.00
C GLU A 491 3.39 18.63 -28.46
N ARG A 492 3.18 19.21 -29.65
CA ARG A 492 1.83 19.50 -30.19
C ARG A 492 0.90 18.26 -30.22
N GLY A 493 1.47 17.07 -30.40
CA GLY A 493 0.74 15.79 -30.43
C GLY A 493 0.61 15.06 -29.08
N PHE A 494 1.10 15.62 -27.95
CA PHE A 494 1.20 14.86 -26.69
C PHE A 494 -0.15 14.40 -26.11
N LEU A 495 -1.19 15.19 -26.30
CA LEU A 495 -2.44 15.07 -25.54
C LEU A 495 -3.21 13.80 -25.92
N ARG A 496 -3.38 13.52 -27.21
CA ARG A 496 -4.14 12.38 -27.72
C ARG A 496 -3.65 11.01 -27.23
N PRO A 497 -2.34 10.64 -27.31
CA PRO A 497 -1.86 9.36 -26.80
C PRO A 497 -1.90 9.29 -25.25
N LEU A 498 -1.80 10.43 -24.57
CA LEU A 498 -1.94 10.52 -23.11
C LEU A 498 -3.39 10.25 -22.65
N LEU A 499 -4.38 10.75 -23.41
CA LEU A 499 -5.81 10.56 -23.12
C LEU A 499 -6.37 9.22 -23.60
N LYS A 500 -5.88 8.69 -24.73
CA LYS A 500 -6.26 7.37 -25.25
C LYS A 500 -6.06 6.26 -24.20
N GLY A 501 -5.05 6.38 -23.34
CA GLY A 501 -4.82 5.39 -22.28
C GLY A 501 -6.03 5.15 -21.36
N PHE A 502 -6.93 6.13 -21.22
CA PHE A 502 -8.13 6.00 -20.38
C PHE A 502 -9.33 5.31 -21.06
N GLU A 503 -9.18 4.79 -22.29
CA GLU A 503 -10.15 3.88 -22.92
C GLU A 503 -10.43 2.63 -22.06
N HIS A 504 -9.46 2.22 -21.22
CA HIS A 504 -9.66 1.16 -20.24
C HIS A 504 -10.07 1.73 -18.86
N PRO A 505 -11.21 1.27 -18.28
CA PRO A 505 -11.79 1.88 -17.08
C PRO A 505 -10.97 1.66 -15.80
N ASP A 506 -9.96 0.79 -15.81
CA ASP A 506 -9.06 0.53 -14.68
C ASP A 506 -7.77 1.36 -14.70
N ILE A 507 -7.53 2.20 -15.70
CA ILE A 507 -6.38 3.11 -15.68
C ILE A 507 -6.60 4.23 -14.65
N PHE A 508 -5.63 4.41 -13.76
CA PHE A 508 -5.55 5.53 -12.83
C PHE A 508 -4.85 6.73 -13.47
N ALA A 509 -3.68 6.51 -14.08
CA ALA A 509 -2.84 7.58 -14.57
C ALA A 509 -1.94 7.14 -15.74
N VAL A 510 -1.58 8.11 -16.57
CA VAL A 510 -0.65 7.96 -17.70
C VAL A 510 0.38 9.11 -17.61
N THR A 511 1.68 8.80 -17.65
CA THR A 511 2.77 9.78 -17.62
C THR A 511 3.48 9.88 -18.97
N SER A 512 3.90 11.09 -19.33
CA SER A 512 4.60 11.38 -20.58
C SER A 512 6.08 10.99 -20.53
N GLN A 513 6.71 10.84 -21.70
CA GLN A 513 8.16 10.79 -21.86
C GLN A 513 8.78 12.19 -21.72
N ILE A 514 9.53 12.37 -20.63
CA ILE A 514 10.11 13.66 -20.23
C ILE A 514 11.51 13.79 -20.82
N PHE A 515 11.75 14.79 -21.67
CA PHE A 515 13.05 15.14 -22.23
C PHE A 515 13.67 16.31 -21.44
N ASN A 516 15.01 16.38 -21.44
CA ASN A 516 15.74 17.51 -20.88
C ASN A 516 15.85 18.61 -21.95
N TYR A 517 15.75 19.88 -21.55
CA TYR A 517 15.95 21.03 -22.43
C TYR A 517 17.39 21.12 -22.96
N ASP A 518 18.35 20.60 -22.20
CA ASP A 518 19.75 20.49 -22.63
C ASP A 518 20.09 19.03 -22.99
N HIS A 519 20.23 18.77 -24.29
CA HIS A 519 20.57 17.46 -24.84
C HIS A 519 21.98 16.98 -24.49
N SER A 520 22.88 17.85 -24.02
CA SER A 520 24.23 17.46 -23.57
C SER A 520 24.25 16.92 -22.13
N LYS A 521 23.20 17.19 -21.33
CA LYS A 521 23.13 16.81 -19.92
C LYS A 521 22.43 15.47 -19.71
N ILE A 522 22.98 14.67 -18.78
CA ILE A 522 22.38 13.41 -18.35
C ILE A 522 20.93 13.65 -17.89
N ARG A 523 20.01 12.88 -18.45
CA ARG A 523 18.56 13.02 -18.30
C ARG A 523 18.10 12.41 -16.96
N GLU A 524 18.09 13.25 -15.91
CA GLU A 524 17.73 12.89 -14.52
C GLU A 524 16.27 12.39 -14.39
N GLU A 525 15.35 12.92 -15.21
CA GLU A 525 13.95 12.51 -15.29
C GLU A 525 13.59 12.02 -16.70
N THR A 526 12.80 10.95 -16.79
CA THR A 526 12.42 10.31 -18.08
C THR A 526 10.93 10.06 -18.27
N GLY A 527 10.14 10.20 -17.21
CA GLY A 527 8.75 9.68 -17.13
C GLY A 527 8.66 8.17 -16.81
N LYS A 528 9.63 7.34 -17.24
CA LYS A 528 9.63 5.89 -16.97
C LYS A 528 10.17 5.58 -15.57
N THR A 529 9.28 5.65 -14.57
CA THR A 529 9.62 5.51 -13.14
C THR A 529 9.65 4.06 -12.64
N PHE A 530 10.49 3.80 -11.64
CA PHE A 530 10.57 2.51 -10.94
C PHE A 530 10.57 2.67 -9.42
N GLY A 531 10.29 1.57 -8.72
CA GLY A 531 10.37 1.47 -7.26
C GLY A 531 10.83 0.09 -6.82
N THR A 532 11.71 0.00 -5.83
CA THR A 532 12.28 -1.26 -5.32
C THR A 532 12.69 -1.14 -3.84
N LEU A 533 13.07 -2.25 -3.19
CA LEU A 533 13.38 -2.31 -1.76
C LEU A 533 14.84 -2.67 -1.48
N VAL A 534 15.65 -1.67 -1.08
CA VAL A 534 17.10 -1.74 -0.88
C VAL A 534 17.42 -1.57 0.61
N PHE A 535 18.09 -2.57 1.22
CA PHE A 535 18.34 -2.64 2.66
C PHE A 535 17.13 -2.27 3.55
N GLY A 536 15.94 -2.75 3.17
CA GLY A 536 14.70 -2.50 3.90
C GLY A 536 14.02 -1.16 3.60
N CYS A 537 14.70 -0.21 2.96
CA CYS A 537 14.14 1.08 2.55
C CYS A 537 13.58 1.02 1.13
N VAL A 538 12.55 1.84 0.85
CA VAL A 538 12.07 2.04 -0.53
C VAL A 538 13.05 2.96 -1.26
N HIS A 539 13.40 2.60 -2.48
CA HIS A 539 14.17 3.41 -3.40
C HIS A 539 13.36 3.57 -4.70
N VAL A 540 13.33 4.80 -5.22
CA VAL A 540 12.60 5.17 -6.43
C VAL A 540 13.51 5.99 -7.35
N GLY A 541 13.18 6.02 -8.63
CA GLY A 541 13.87 6.84 -9.61
C GLY A 541 13.35 6.64 -11.03
N HIS A 542 14.12 7.13 -12.00
CA HIS A 542 13.83 7.04 -13.43
C HIS A 542 14.78 6.07 -14.14
N THR A 543 14.29 5.45 -15.21
CA THR A 543 15.12 4.69 -16.17
C THR A 543 14.93 5.25 -17.57
N GLN A 544 15.92 5.14 -18.44
CA GLN A 544 15.66 5.37 -19.86
C GLN A 544 14.70 4.27 -20.38
N PRO A 545 13.75 4.62 -21.26
CA PRO A 545 13.16 3.66 -22.18
C PRO A 545 14.27 2.95 -22.98
N ASN A 546 14.08 1.67 -23.28
CA ASN A 546 14.86 0.98 -24.30
C ASN A 546 13.99 0.81 -25.57
N GLY A 547 14.59 0.36 -26.68
CA GLY A 547 13.85 0.19 -27.94
C GLY A 547 12.65 -0.76 -27.90
N ILE A 548 12.53 -1.64 -26.89
CA ILE A 548 11.33 -2.47 -26.67
C ILE A 548 10.24 -1.67 -25.94
N ASP A 549 10.62 -0.75 -25.03
CA ASP A 549 9.67 0.17 -24.40
C ASP A 549 9.12 1.20 -25.39
N GLU A 550 9.97 1.70 -26.29
CA GLU A 550 9.59 2.71 -27.30
C GLU A 550 8.72 2.11 -28.43
N GLN A 551 8.76 0.79 -28.62
CA GLN A 551 7.83 0.04 -29.49
C GLN A 551 6.48 -0.28 -28.84
N ARG A 552 6.27 0.02 -27.55
CA ARG A 552 5.00 -0.20 -26.84
C ARG A 552 4.18 1.07 -26.77
N GLU A 553 2.87 0.96 -26.98
CA GLU A 553 1.97 2.11 -26.79
C GLU A 553 1.91 2.56 -25.32
N TYR A 554 1.95 1.60 -24.38
CA TYR A 554 1.98 1.85 -22.94
C TYR A 554 2.87 0.84 -22.18
N VAL A 555 3.53 1.30 -21.11
CA VAL A 555 4.40 0.51 -20.23
C VAL A 555 4.01 0.75 -18.75
N PRO A 556 3.93 -0.27 -17.86
CA PRO A 556 3.66 -0.05 -16.44
C PRO A 556 4.82 0.67 -15.74
N VAL A 557 4.51 1.57 -14.80
CA VAL A 557 5.50 2.32 -14.01
C VAL A 557 5.10 2.48 -12.54
N PHE A 558 6.07 2.79 -11.66
CA PHE A 558 5.81 2.88 -10.22
C PHE A 558 4.89 4.05 -9.86
N TYR A 559 5.10 5.18 -10.53
CA TYR A 559 4.29 6.37 -10.40
C TYR A 559 4.25 7.21 -11.66
N ALA A 560 3.12 7.89 -11.87
CA ALA A 560 3.00 8.92 -12.87
C ALA A 560 3.67 10.20 -12.33
N GLY A 561 4.66 10.75 -13.03
CA GLY A 561 5.45 11.90 -12.54
C GLY A 561 4.62 13.20 -12.57
N GLY A 562 4.46 13.85 -11.42
CA GLY A 562 3.42 14.87 -11.19
C GLY A 562 3.56 16.16 -11.98
N GLY A 563 4.66 16.34 -12.72
CA GLY A 563 4.89 17.47 -13.63
C GLY A 563 4.49 17.23 -15.09
N SER A 564 4.02 16.04 -15.49
CA SER A 564 3.61 15.75 -16.89
C SER A 564 2.68 14.54 -17.06
N SER A 565 1.71 14.39 -16.15
CA SER A 565 0.87 13.19 -16.04
C SER A 565 -0.62 13.47 -16.09
N ALA A 566 -1.35 12.64 -16.85
CA ALA A 566 -2.80 12.55 -16.79
C ALA A 566 -3.26 11.60 -15.70
N TYR A 567 -4.38 11.90 -15.05
CA TYR A 567 -5.04 11.09 -14.03
C TYR A 567 -6.55 11.05 -14.29
N SER A 568 -7.18 9.91 -14.00
CA SER A 568 -8.65 9.81 -13.93
C SER A 568 -9.13 10.58 -12.69
N ARG A 569 -9.87 11.67 -12.90
CA ARG A 569 -10.27 12.62 -11.85
C ARG A 569 -11.08 11.96 -10.75
N GLU A 570 -12.02 11.10 -11.11
CA GLU A 570 -12.82 10.31 -10.16
C GLU A 570 -11.91 9.47 -9.25
N LYS A 571 -11.01 8.68 -9.85
CA LYS A 571 -10.08 7.80 -9.10
C LYS A 571 -9.11 8.61 -8.24
N PHE A 572 -8.61 9.74 -8.72
CA PHE A 572 -7.75 10.66 -7.97
C PHE A 572 -8.45 11.18 -6.71
N LEU A 573 -9.71 11.62 -6.85
CA LEU A 573 -10.52 12.10 -5.73
C LEU A 573 -10.97 10.97 -4.79
N ALA A 574 -11.31 9.79 -5.31
CA ALA A 574 -11.65 8.60 -4.52
C ALA A 574 -10.45 8.04 -3.73
N LEU A 575 -9.23 8.20 -4.24
CA LEU A 575 -7.98 7.96 -3.51
C LEU A 575 -7.61 9.11 -2.56
N GLY A 576 -8.39 10.19 -2.49
CA GLY A 576 -8.15 11.34 -1.60
C GLY A 576 -7.07 12.32 -2.07
N GLY A 577 -6.56 12.17 -3.30
CA GLY A 577 -5.52 13.03 -3.88
C GLY A 577 -4.12 12.83 -3.30
N PHE A 578 -3.25 13.81 -3.54
CA PHE A 578 -1.89 13.86 -3.00
C PHE A 578 -1.93 14.12 -1.49
N ASP A 579 -1.15 13.36 -0.71
CA ASP A 579 -1.12 13.51 0.74
C ASP A 579 -0.27 14.70 1.18
N GLU A 580 -0.84 15.59 1.99
CA GLU A 580 -0.15 16.74 2.59
C GLU A 580 0.93 16.35 3.60
N ILE A 581 1.06 15.07 3.97
CA ILE A 581 2.16 14.56 4.81
C ILE A 581 3.54 14.78 4.18
N TYR A 582 3.65 14.78 2.85
CA TYR A 582 4.93 14.88 2.12
C TYR A 582 5.49 16.31 2.02
N ASN A 583 4.66 17.32 2.32
CA ASN A 583 4.98 18.75 2.21
C ASN A 583 6.44 19.12 2.61
N PRO A 584 7.13 19.96 1.83
CA PRO A 584 6.61 20.80 0.73
C PRO A 584 6.38 20.09 -0.62
N GLY A 585 6.79 18.83 -0.74
CA GLY A 585 6.67 18.00 -1.94
C GLY A 585 7.68 16.84 -1.92
N TYR A 586 7.82 16.17 -3.07
CA TYR A 586 8.53 14.91 -3.31
C TYR A 586 7.87 13.68 -2.65
N VAL A 587 7.67 12.61 -3.44
CA VAL A 587 7.07 11.30 -3.06
C VAL A 587 5.52 11.28 -3.00
N GLU A 588 4.82 12.41 -3.12
CA GLU A 588 3.35 12.43 -3.27
C GLU A 588 2.83 11.65 -4.49
N ASP A 589 3.51 11.76 -5.64
CA ASP A 589 3.21 10.98 -6.85
C ASP A 589 3.35 9.47 -6.62
N THR A 590 4.43 9.11 -5.92
CA THR A 590 4.76 7.75 -5.51
C THR A 590 3.68 7.19 -4.59
N ASP A 591 3.24 7.98 -3.62
CA ASP A 591 2.20 7.64 -2.66
C ASP A 591 0.85 7.39 -3.34
N ILE A 592 0.35 8.34 -4.15
CA ILE A 592 -0.96 8.18 -4.80
C ILE A 592 -0.96 7.06 -5.85
N SER A 593 0.13 6.91 -6.61
CA SER A 593 0.25 5.86 -7.62
C SER A 593 0.38 4.47 -6.99
N TYR A 594 1.12 4.33 -5.89
CA TYR A 594 1.18 3.08 -5.15
C TYR A 594 -0.17 2.71 -4.53
N ARG A 595 -0.92 3.70 -4.01
CA ARG A 595 -2.29 3.50 -3.53
C ARG A 595 -3.25 3.13 -4.67
N ALA A 596 -3.07 3.69 -5.87
CA ALA A 596 -3.82 3.29 -7.07
C ALA A 596 -3.53 1.84 -7.48
N TRP A 597 -2.26 1.43 -7.55
CA TRP A 597 -1.89 0.03 -7.77
C TRP A 597 -2.52 -0.89 -6.72
N LYS A 598 -2.51 -0.52 -5.44
CA LYS A 598 -3.17 -1.29 -4.36
C LYS A 598 -4.69 -1.36 -4.49
N ALA A 599 -5.32 -0.31 -5.02
CA ALA A 599 -6.74 -0.29 -5.39
C ALA A 599 -7.07 -1.18 -6.63
N GLY A 600 -6.04 -1.72 -7.29
CA GLY A 600 -6.15 -2.49 -8.52
C GLY A 600 -6.23 -1.64 -9.80
N TYR A 601 -5.96 -0.33 -9.71
CA TYR A 601 -5.87 0.54 -10.88
C TYR A 601 -4.45 0.59 -11.44
N ARG A 602 -4.32 0.70 -12.76
CA ARG A 602 -3.02 0.70 -13.47
C ARG A 602 -2.40 2.09 -13.60
N VAL A 603 -1.07 2.15 -13.59
CA VAL A 603 -0.29 3.37 -13.84
C VAL A 603 0.65 3.14 -15.01
N LEU A 604 0.54 3.97 -16.03
CA LEU A 604 1.17 3.77 -17.34
C LEU A 604 2.15 4.90 -17.68
N PHE A 605 3.17 4.57 -18.47
CA PHE A 605 4.05 5.46 -19.19
C PHE A 605 3.73 5.33 -20.68
N CYS A 606 3.63 6.46 -21.39
CA CYS A 606 3.38 6.49 -22.83
C CYS A 606 4.58 7.14 -23.55
N PRO A 607 5.37 6.39 -24.35
CA PRO A 607 6.47 6.96 -25.15
C PRO A 607 5.99 8.00 -26.18
N ASN A 608 4.74 7.86 -26.65
CA ASN A 608 4.17 8.71 -27.67
C ASN A 608 3.63 10.05 -27.13
N SER A 609 3.43 10.19 -25.82
CA SER A 609 3.20 11.51 -25.19
C SER A 609 4.54 12.08 -24.77
N LYS A 610 4.95 13.21 -25.35
CA LYS A 610 6.30 13.77 -25.15
C LYS A 610 6.27 15.20 -24.65
N VAL A 611 7.17 15.51 -23.73
CA VAL A 611 7.31 16.83 -23.10
C VAL A 611 8.79 17.15 -22.84
N ILE A 612 9.13 18.44 -22.73
CA ILE A 612 10.47 18.93 -22.39
C ILE A 612 10.39 19.65 -21.04
N HIS A 613 11.18 19.24 -20.05
CA HIS A 613 11.22 19.85 -18.72
C HIS A 613 12.48 20.71 -18.55
N LYS A 614 12.33 22.00 -18.25
CA LYS A 614 13.44 22.93 -17.98
C LYS A 614 13.95 22.76 -16.53
N HIS A 615 14.50 21.57 -16.26
CA HIS A 615 14.78 21.11 -14.91
C HIS A 615 15.71 22.05 -14.13
N ARG A 616 15.47 22.15 -12.81
CA ARG A 616 16.13 23.03 -11.81
C ARG A 616 15.79 24.52 -11.83
N SER A 617 14.92 25.03 -12.71
CA SER A 617 14.52 26.44 -12.65
C SER A 617 13.77 26.83 -11.36
N THR A 618 13.15 25.86 -10.66
CA THR A 618 12.08 26.14 -9.67
C THR A 618 12.45 25.91 -8.20
N ASN A 619 12.98 24.75 -7.81
CA ASN A 619 13.24 24.42 -6.39
C ASN A 619 14.73 24.44 -5.99
N ALA A 620 15.65 24.28 -6.95
CA ALA A 620 17.09 24.13 -6.65
C ALA A 620 17.69 25.41 -6.03
N SER A 621 17.26 26.57 -6.51
CA SER A 621 17.72 27.90 -6.09
C SER A 621 17.39 28.28 -4.63
N GLN A 622 16.32 27.72 -4.04
CA GLN A 622 15.89 28.05 -2.66
C GLN A 622 16.36 27.05 -1.60
N LEU A 623 16.59 25.79 -1.99
CA LEU A 623 16.86 24.71 -1.03
C LEU A 623 18.32 24.28 -0.99
N GLY A 624 18.99 24.17 -2.14
CA GLY A 624 20.31 23.52 -2.26
C GLY A 624 20.23 22.00 -2.09
N ASN A 625 21.13 21.27 -2.80
CA ASN A 625 21.06 19.82 -2.97
C ASN A 625 20.78 19.04 -1.65
N PRO A 626 21.55 19.25 -0.57
CA PRO A 626 21.41 18.44 0.66
C PRO A 626 20.06 18.57 1.38
N LYS A 627 19.27 19.63 1.11
CA LYS A 627 17.90 19.74 1.66
C LYS A 627 16.89 18.91 0.88
N ILE A 628 17.09 18.74 -0.44
CA ILE A 628 16.23 17.92 -1.29
C ILE A 628 16.45 16.44 -0.98
N ASP A 629 17.72 16.00 -0.88
CA ASP A 629 18.10 14.63 -0.47
C ASP A 629 17.48 14.24 0.89
N TYR A 630 17.52 15.17 1.86
CA TYR A 630 16.88 15.01 3.16
C TYR A 630 15.35 14.88 3.06
N LEU A 631 14.68 15.70 2.23
CA LEU A 631 13.23 15.63 2.04
C LEU A 631 12.80 14.31 1.42
N ILE A 632 13.47 13.89 0.32
CA ILE A 632 13.21 12.61 -0.35
C ILE A 632 13.44 11.44 0.62
N SER A 633 14.59 11.41 1.31
CA SER A 633 14.91 10.34 2.28
C SER A 633 13.89 10.26 3.42
N ARG A 634 13.48 11.41 3.97
CA ARG A 634 12.44 11.50 5.02
C ARG A 634 11.10 11.00 4.48
N ASN A 635 10.73 11.41 3.28
CA ASN A 635 9.45 11.08 2.68
C ASN A 635 9.36 9.61 2.26
N LEU A 636 10.46 8.95 1.90
CA LEU A 636 10.49 7.51 1.63
C LEU A 636 10.28 6.65 2.89
N PHE A 637 10.78 7.10 4.06
CA PHE A 637 10.42 6.48 5.35
C PHE A 637 8.92 6.65 5.65
N ILE A 638 8.40 7.86 5.49
CA ILE A 638 6.97 8.17 5.66
C ILE A 638 6.12 7.27 4.74
N PHE A 639 6.44 7.21 3.46
CA PHE A 639 5.75 6.41 2.45
C PHE A 639 5.71 4.91 2.81
N PHE A 640 6.84 4.34 3.21
CA PHE A 640 6.90 2.92 3.57
C PHE A 640 6.09 2.64 4.85
N TRP A 641 6.26 3.47 5.89
CA TRP A 641 5.49 3.33 7.13
C TRP A 641 4.02 3.68 6.99
N GLN A 642 3.61 4.44 5.98
CA GLN A 642 2.22 4.76 5.69
C GLN A 642 1.54 3.64 4.90
N ASN A 643 2.14 3.22 3.78
CA ASN A 643 1.41 2.44 2.78
C ASN A 643 1.61 0.92 2.87
N VAL A 644 2.72 0.42 3.43
CA VAL A 644 3.05 -1.02 3.37
C VAL A 644 2.41 -1.78 4.53
N ASN A 645 1.58 -2.77 4.22
CA ASN A 645 0.82 -3.57 5.19
C ASN A 645 1.41 -4.98 5.39
N SER A 646 2.20 -5.48 4.44
CA SER A 646 2.87 -6.78 4.53
C SER A 646 3.83 -6.85 5.72
N ALA A 647 3.51 -7.70 6.69
CA ALA A 647 4.37 -8.01 7.82
C ALA A 647 5.75 -8.55 7.38
N LYS A 648 5.82 -9.27 6.25
CA LYS A 648 7.07 -9.79 5.66
C LYS A 648 7.98 -8.66 5.20
N LEU A 649 7.43 -7.63 4.55
CA LEU A 649 8.19 -6.44 4.16
C LEU A 649 8.57 -5.61 5.40
N PHE A 650 7.66 -5.48 6.37
CA PHE A 650 7.90 -4.71 7.60
C PHE A 650 8.99 -5.33 8.49
N ILE A 651 9.01 -6.66 8.66
CA ILE A 651 10.10 -7.38 9.35
C ILE A 651 11.43 -7.19 8.61
N ARG A 652 11.44 -7.31 7.27
CA ARG A 652 12.65 -7.05 6.47
C ARG A 652 13.16 -5.62 6.66
N HIS A 653 12.26 -4.64 6.75
CA HIS A 653 12.61 -3.26 7.03
C HIS A 653 13.25 -3.10 8.41
N LEU A 654 12.60 -3.58 9.48
CA LEU A 654 13.11 -3.48 10.85
C LEU A 654 14.48 -4.15 11.04
N VAL A 655 14.72 -5.29 10.39
CA VAL A 655 16.00 -6.01 10.49
C VAL A 655 17.13 -5.36 9.66
N GLN A 656 16.82 -4.79 8.49
CA GLN A 656 17.84 -4.25 7.58
C GLN A 656 18.15 -2.75 7.83
N LEU A 657 17.24 -2.01 8.45
CA LEU A 657 17.39 -0.58 8.70
C LEU A 657 18.59 -0.20 9.61
N PRO A 658 18.85 -0.88 10.75
CA PRO A 658 19.99 -0.53 11.61
C PRO A 658 21.32 -0.66 10.86
N LEU A 659 21.48 -1.74 10.07
CA LEU A 659 22.66 -1.95 9.23
C LEU A 659 22.79 -0.86 8.15
N ARG A 660 21.68 -0.42 7.53
CA ARG A 660 21.70 0.68 6.55
C ARG A 660 22.16 1.99 7.19
N VAL A 661 21.65 2.33 8.38
CA VAL A 661 22.03 3.55 9.10
C VAL A 661 23.50 3.52 9.51
N LEU A 662 24.00 2.40 10.02
CA LEU A 662 25.41 2.22 10.36
C LEU A 662 26.33 2.35 9.14
N LEU A 663 26.00 1.73 8.01
CA LEU A 663 26.79 1.78 6.77
C LEU A 663 26.83 3.16 6.10
N ASP A 664 25.83 4.01 6.34
CA ASP A 664 25.85 5.39 5.86
C ASP A 664 26.58 6.32 6.83
N ILE A 665 26.47 6.09 8.15
CA ILE A 665 27.27 6.82 9.16
C ILE A 665 28.76 6.55 8.96
N SER A 666 29.19 5.30 8.72
CA SER A 666 30.59 4.96 8.44
C SER A 666 31.12 5.53 7.11
N ARG A 667 30.25 6.13 6.29
CA ARG A 667 30.59 6.87 5.06
C ARG A 667 30.43 8.39 5.22
N GLY A 668 30.17 8.88 6.43
CA GLY A 668 29.93 10.31 6.72
C GLY A 668 28.54 10.83 6.33
N HIS A 669 27.63 9.98 5.84
CA HIS A 669 26.30 10.37 5.36
C HIS A 669 25.26 10.54 6.49
N PHE A 670 25.55 11.40 7.47
CA PHE A 670 24.67 11.71 8.61
C PHE A 670 23.25 12.22 8.22
N ALA A 671 23.06 12.63 6.97
CA ALA A 671 21.77 13.06 6.43
C ALA A 671 20.66 12.01 6.57
N ILE A 672 20.96 10.71 6.43
CA ILE A 672 19.93 9.66 6.54
C ILE A 672 19.44 9.46 7.97
N LEU A 673 20.32 9.60 8.98
CA LEU A 673 19.93 9.56 10.39
C LEU A 673 19.00 10.73 10.72
N LYS A 674 19.32 11.93 10.22
CA LYS A 674 18.48 13.13 10.35
C LYS A 674 17.12 12.93 9.65
N ALA A 675 17.10 12.31 8.47
CA ALA A 675 15.88 12.00 7.73
C ALA A 675 14.99 10.97 8.45
N PHE A 676 15.58 9.90 9.01
CA PHE A 676 14.90 8.90 9.83
C PHE A 676 14.27 9.54 11.08
N MET A 677 15.02 10.34 11.85
CA MET A 677 14.49 11.07 13.00
C MET A 677 13.37 12.05 12.59
N GLY A 678 13.51 12.72 11.45
CA GLY A 678 12.47 13.58 10.87
C GLY A 678 11.19 12.84 10.46
N ALA A 679 11.30 11.56 10.11
CA ALA A 679 10.16 10.68 9.84
C ALA A 679 9.55 10.10 11.12
N LEU A 680 10.34 9.79 12.17
CA LEU A 680 9.79 9.33 13.47
C LEU A 680 8.81 10.36 14.06
N VAL A 681 9.12 11.65 13.94
CA VAL A 681 8.24 12.77 14.34
C VAL A 681 6.89 12.76 13.60
N LYS A 682 6.78 12.08 12.45
CA LYS A 682 5.55 11.94 11.65
C LYS A 682 4.73 10.70 12.00
N ILE A 683 5.24 9.75 12.81
CA ILE A 683 4.53 8.49 13.16
C ILE A 683 3.06 8.69 13.57
N PRO A 684 2.67 9.67 14.41
CA PRO A 684 1.27 9.89 14.76
C PRO A 684 0.37 10.22 13.56
N LEU A 685 0.89 10.92 12.54
CA LEU A 685 0.17 11.25 11.31
C LEU A 685 0.17 10.09 10.32
N ILE A 686 1.25 9.30 10.28
CA ILE A 686 1.36 8.05 9.51
C ILE A 686 0.32 7.02 10.00
N LEU A 687 0.17 6.87 11.32
CA LEU A 687 -0.84 6.00 11.93
C LEU A 687 -2.26 6.53 11.68
N TRP A 688 -2.47 7.85 11.77
CA TRP A 688 -3.74 8.48 11.39
C TRP A 688 -4.10 8.19 9.92
N ASN A 689 -3.16 8.30 9.00
CA ASN A 689 -3.37 8.06 7.57
C ASN A 689 -3.57 6.57 7.22
N ARG A 690 -2.83 5.65 7.86
CA ARG A 690 -3.05 4.20 7.76
C ARG A 690 -4.50 3.84 8.06
N LEU A 691 -5.00 4.31 9.20
CA LEU A 691 -6.33 3.98 9.66
C LEU A 691 -7.43 4.71 8.86
N ARG A 692 -7.09 5.78 8.11
CA ARG A 692 -8.00 6.48 7.17
C ARG A 692 -8.03 5.87 5.77
N SER A 693 -7.17 4.91 5.46
CA SER A 693 -7.04 4.35 4.12
C SER A 693 -8.14 3.32 3.82
N SER A 694 -9.36 3.83 3.59
CA SER A 694 -10.57 3.04 3.28
C SER A 694 -10.55 2.33 1.91
N CYS A 695 -9.46 2.42 1.16
CA CYS A 695 -9.38 1.86 -0.19
C CYS A 695 -9.24 0.33 -0.13
N PRO A 696 -10.08 -0.45 -0.83
CA PRO A 696 -9.97 -1.91 -0.84
C PRO A 696 -8.64 -2.32 -1.48
N ASN A 697 -7.78 -3.00 -0.69
CA ASN A 697 -6.52 -3.57 -1.17
C ASN A 697 -6.81 -4.75 -2.10
N ARG A 698 -7.06 -4.48 -3.38
CA ARG A 698 -7.20 -5.51 -4.43
C ARG A 698 -5.87 -6.18 -4.74
N LEU A 699 -4.74 -5.50 -4.49
CA LEU A 699 -3.38 -6.05 -4.58
C LEU A 699 -2.68 -6.13 -3.22
N SER A 700 -1.87 -7.18 -3.02
CA SER A 700 -0.86 -7.21 -1.94
C SER A 700 0.28 -6.21 -2.20
N ASP A 701 0.99 -5.78 -1.16
CA ASP A 701 2.15 -4.88 -1.32
C ASP A 701 3.24 -5.50 -2.20
N GLU A 702 3.46 -6.81 -2.08
CA GLU A 702 4.36 -7.57 -2.96
C GLU A 702 3.78 -7.78 -4.36
N GLU A 703 2.47 -7.68 -4.58
CA GLU A 703 1.90 -7.66 -5.94
C GLU A 703 2.13 -6.31 -6.59
N ALA A 704 1.74 -5.21 -5.95
CA ALA A 704 1.97 -3.86 -6.47
C ALA A 704 3.45 -3.67 -6.86
N LEU A 705 4.39 -4.00 -5.96
CA LEU A 705 5.82 -3.96 -6.27
C LEU A 705 6.21 -4.88 -7.44
N ALA A 706 5.67 -6.10 -7.53
CA ALA A 706 6.02 -7.03 -8.61
C ALA A 706 5.46 -6.62 -9.99
N VAL A 707 4.28 -6.00 -10.05
CA VAL A 707 3.64 -5.55 -11.31
C VAL A 707 4.50 -4.50 -12.01
N ILE A 708 5.14 -3.66 -11.21
CA ILE A 708 5.98 -2.56 -11.67
C ILE A 708 7.41 -3.02 -11.93
N ASP A 709 7.91 -3.95 -11.12
CA ASP A 709 9.28 -4.44 -11.23
C ASP A 709 9.47 -5.40 -12.43
N SER A 710 8.41 -6.08 -12.90
CA SER A 710 8.45 -7.08 -13.99
C SER A 710 7.37 -6.86 -15.06
N TRP A 711 7.81 -6.61 -16.30
CA TRP A 711 6.90 -6.54 -17.47
C TRP A 711 6.10 -7.85 -17.65
N PHE A 712 6.76 -8.98 -17.48
CA PHE A 712 6.16 -10.31 -17.59
C PHE A 712 4.97 -10.49 -16.64
N PHE A 713 5.08 -10.04 -15.37
CA PHE A 713 3.96 -10.11 -14.44
C PHE A 713 2.82 -9.13 -14.80
N TYR A 714 3.14 -7.92 -15.25
CA TYR A 714 2.12 -6.97 -15.71
C TYR A 714 1.34 -7.52 -16.92
N ARG A 715 2.04 -8.01 -17.95
CA ARG A 715 1.43 -8.54 -19.18
C ARG A 715 0.42 -9.64 -18.87
N HIS A 716 0.81 -10.66 -18.09
CA HIS A 716 -0.09 -11.75 -17.73
C HIS A 716 -1.25 -11.33 -16.81
N LYS A 717 -1.06 -10.30 -15.97
CA LYS A 717 -2.11 -9.87 -15.03
C LYS A 717 -3.13 -8.90 -15.62
N TYR A 718 -2.78 -8.15 -16.68
CA TYR A 718 -3.60 -7.02 -17.16
C TYR A 718 -3.80 -6.93 -18.69
N LEU A 719 -3.02 -7.65 -19.50
CA LEU A 719 -3.10 -7.55 -20.97
C LEU A 719 -3.67 -8.81 -21.65
N VAL A 720 -4.12 -9.80 -20.89
CA VAL A 720 -4.70 -11.04 -21.43
C VAL A 720 -6.17 -10.83 -21.77
N ASN A 721 -6.41 -10.19 -22.92
CA ASN A 721 -7.64 -10.32 -23.71
C ASN A 721 -7.24 -10.14 -25.19
N GLY A 722 -6.90 -11.25 -25.83
CA GLY A 722 -6.38 -11.28 -27.19
C GLY A 722 -5.51 -12.51 -27.44
N GLN A 723 -5.96 -13.41 -28.31
CA GLN A 723 -5.19 -14.58 -28.69
C GLN A 723 -3.98 -14.16 -29.54
N ARG A 724 -2.75 -14.36 -29.02
CA ARG A 724 -1.58 -14.63 -29.88
C ARG A 724 -1.77 -16.03 -30.49
N ALA A 725 -2.70 -16.16 -31.44
CA ALA A 725 -2.80 -17.29 -32.34
C ALA A 725 -1.72 -17.14 -33.42
N GLY A 726 -1.06 -18.23 -33.81
CA GLY A 726 -0.09 -18.23 -34.91
C GLY A 726 1.22 -17.45 -34.69
N SER A 727 1.61 -17.13 -33.45
CA SER A 727 2.93 -16.55 -33.14
C SER A 727 3.65 -17.33 -32.03
N ALA A 728 4.94 -17.59 -32.24
CA ALA A 728 5.78 -18.38 -31.34
C ALA A 728 5.81 -17.78 -29.92
N ARG A 729 5.69 -18.64 -28.91
CA ARG A 729 5.68 -18.20 -27.50
C ARG A 729 7.07 -18.21 -26.92
N LYS A 730 7.33 -17.32 -25.96
CA LYS A 730 8.67 -17.10 -25.39
C LYS A 730 8.80 -17.84 -24.06
N ILE A 731 9.69 -18.81 -23.97
CA ILE A 731 9.80 -19.71 -22.83
C ILE A 731 11.09 -19.44 -22.07
N LEU A 732 10.99 -19.10 -20.78
CA LEU A 732 12.16 -19.04 -19.90
C LEU A 732 12.36 -20.41 -19.24
N MET A 733 13.31 -21.19 -19.73
CA MET A 733 13.68 -22.49 -19.21
C MET A 733 14.87 -22.38 -18.26
N ILE A 734 14.79 -23.00 -17.07
CA ILE A 734 15.81 -22.90 -16.02
C ILE A 734 16.18 -24.31 -15.55
N SER A 735 17.43 -24.72 -15.73
CA SER A 735 17.93 -26.05 -15.33
C SER A 735 19.04 -26.00 -14.27
N LYS A 736 19.07 -27.00 -13.40
CA LYS A 736 20.15 -27.25 -12.41
C LYS A 736 21.51 -27.54 -13.05
N ARG A 737 21.56 -28.06 -14.28
CA ARG A 737 22.78 -28.41 -15.02
C ARG A 737 22.59 -28.14 -16.52
N LEU A 738 23.64 -27.71 -17.21
CA LEU A 738 23.60 -27.55 -18.67
C LEU A 738 23.20 -28.90 -19.34
N PRO A 739 22.18 -28.92 -20.22
CA PRO A 739 21.78 -30.13 -20.95
C PRO A 739 22.89 -30.60 -21.90
N LYS A 740 23.13 -31.92 -21.97
CA LYS A 740 24.18 -32.51 -22.84
C LYS A 740 23.71 -33.82 -23.45
N LEU A 741 24.15 -34.10 -24.68
CA LEU A 741 23.97 -35.39 -25.33
C LEU A 741 24.97 -36.42 -24.75
N GLY A 742 24.52 -37.62 -24.39
CA GLY A 742 25.36 -38.76 -24.00
C GLY A 742 25.87 -38.81 -22.55
N PHE A 743 26.20 -37.69 -21.90
CA PHE A 743 26.95 -37.68 -20.63
C PHE A 743 26.15 -38.08 -19.38
N ASP A 744 24.89 -37.64 -19.28
CA ASP A 744 23.96 -38.00 -18.22
C ASP A 744 22.51 -37.91 -18.74
N GLY A 745 21.53 -38.14 -17.87
CA GLY A 745 20.10 -38.10 -18.24
C GLY A 745 19.56 -36.73 -18.67
N SER A 746 20.40 -35.69 -18.81
CA SER A 746 19.98 -34.39 -19.35
C SER A 746 19.83 -34.37 -20.88
N TRP A 747 20.20 -35.44 -21.60
CA TRP A 747 19.92 -35.56 -23.04
C TRP A 747 18.41 -35.46 -23.34
N VAL A 748 17.56 -35.95 -22.43
CA VAL A 748 16.09 -35.84 -22.48
C VAL A 748 15.65 -34.38 -22.62
N LEU A 749 16.35 -33.48 -21.93
CA LEU A 749 16.10 -32.05 -21.96
C LEU A 749 16.68 -31.37 -23.22
N VAL A 750 17.74 -31.92 -23.81
CA VAL A 750 18.21 -31.50 -25.15
C VAL A 750 17.13 -31.79 -26.20
N ASN A 751 16.54 -32.99 -26.17
CA ASN A 751 15.47 -33.38 -27.10
C ASN A 751 14.21 -32.55 -26.90
N LEU A 752 13.84 -32.26 -25.66
CA LEU A 752 12.70 -31.38 -25.34
C LEU A 752 12.93 -29.95 -25.86
N ILE A 753 14.16 -29.43 -25.78
CA ILE A 753 14.54 -28.13 -26.35
C ILE A 753 14.50 -28.18 -27.89
N LYS A 754 15.07 -29.21 -28.53
CA LYS A 754 15.02 -29.45 -29.99
C LYS A 754 13.57 -29.42 -30.48
N GLY A 755 12.70 -30.24 -29.89
CA GLY A 755 11.29 -30.33 -30.28
C GLY A 755 10.50 -29.04 -30.05
N LEU A 756 10.56 -28.45 -28.85
CA LEU A 756 9.81 -27.22 -28.55
C LEU A 756 10.31 -26.00 -29.34
N SER A 757 11.57 -25.96 -29.77
CA SER A 757 12.12 -24.84 -30.56
C SER A 757 11.44 -24.65 -31.93
N VAL A 758 10.74 -25.66 -32.43
CA VAL A 758 9.97 -25.60 -33.69
C VAL A 758 8.75 -24.65 -33.58
N HIS A 759 8.24 -24.43 -32.37
CA HIS A 759 7.05 -23.59 -32.13
C HIS A 759 7.28 -22.45 -31.13
N HIS A 760 8.41 -22.44 -30.41
CA HIS A 760 8.65 -21.53 -29.28
C HIS A 760 10.06 -20.94 -29.26
N GLU A 761 10.18 -19.65 -28.92
CA GLU A 761 11.47 -19.01 -28.64
C GLU A 761 11.95 -19.39 -27.23
N ILE A 762 12.93 -20.29 -27.13
CA ILE A 762 13.46 -20.73 -25.83
C ILE A 762 14.64 -19.85 -25.37
N THR A 763 14.58 -19.32 -24.16
CA THR A 763 15.75 -18.85 -23.40
C THR A 763 16.11 -19.88 -22.34
N LEU A 764 17.35 -20.38 -22.35
CA LEU A 764 17.86 -21.32 -21.35
C LEU A 764 18.81 -20.63 -20.37
N LEU A 765 18.51 -20.73 -19.07
CA LEU A 765 19.41 -20.41 -17.97
C LEU A 765 19.87 -21.70 -17.27
N SER A 766 21.18 -21.89 -17.10
CA SER A 766 21.68 -23.07 -16.37
C SER A 766 23.06 -22.90 -15.74
N PHE A 767 23.46 -23.89 -14.93
CA PHE A 767 24.81 -23.96 -14.37
C PHE A 767 25.73 -24.81 -15.22
N THR A 768 27.00 -24.42 -15.26
CA THR A 768 28.11 -25.24 -15.74
C THR A 768 28.93 -25.78 -14.56
N GLU A 769 29.41 -27.01 -14.65
CA GLU A 769 30.32 -27.60 -13.65
C GLU A 769 31.79 -27.25 -13.93
N THR A 770 32.19 -27.17 -15.21
CA THR A 770 33.51 -26.70 -15.67
C THR A 770 33.39 -25.82 -16.92
N ASP A 771 34.44 -25.07 -17.23
CA ASP A 771 34.48 -24.17 -18.40
C ASP A 771 34.59 -24.93 -19.74
N ASP A 772 34.96 -26.22 -19.68
CA ASP A 772 35.09 -27.13 -20.83
C ASP A 772 33.72 -27.47 -21.47
N GLU A 773 32.63 -27.06 -20.82
CA GLU A 773 31.25 -27.32 -21.24
C GLU A 773 30.75 -26.36 -22.33
N LYS A 774 31.58 -25.39 -22.76
CA LYS A 774 31.25 -24.41 -23.80
C LYS A 774 30.66 -25.01 -25.09
N PRO A 775 31.16 -26.14 -25.66
CA PRO A 775 30.59 -26.69 -26.89
C PRO A 775 29.10 -27.06 -26.79
N TYR A 776 28.60 -27.39 -25.60
CA TYR A 776 27.17 -27.68 -25.38
C TYR A 776 26.33 -26.39 -25.34
N VAL A 777 26.91 -25.27 -24.91
CA VAL A 777 26.29 -23.93 -25.01
C VAL A 777 26.15 -23.55 -26.49
N ASP A 778 27.22 -23.71 -27.27
CA ASP A 778 27.26 -23.39 -28.70
C ASP A 778 26.33 -24.31 -29.54
N TYR A 779 26.14 -25.57 -29.09
CA TYR A 779 25.13 -26.48 -29.66
C TYR A 779 23.69 -26.06 -29.33
N LEU A 780 23.39 -25.79 -28.05
CA LEU A 780 22.05 -25.39 -27.60
C LEU A 780 21.62 -24.02 -28.14
N ALA A 781 22.56 -23.12 -28.43
CA ALA A 781 22.31 -21.83 -29.07
C ALA A 781 21.73 -21.93 -30.50
N ARG A 782 21.69 -23.13 -31.10
CA ARG A 782 21.01 -23.39 -32.38
C ARG A 782 19.49 -23.53 -32.24
N PHE A 783 19.01 -23.88 -31.05
CA PHE A 783 17.60 -24.16 -30.73
C PHE A 783 17.02 -23.15 -29.73
N CYS A 784 17.87 -22.58 -28.88
CA CYS A 784 17.50 -21.51 -27.97
C CYS A 784 17.82 -20.14 -28.60
N ARG A 785 16.85 -19.22 -28.59
CA ARG A 785 17.07 -17.78 -28.87
C ARG A 785 18.20 -17.19 -28.00
N LYS A 786 18.38 -17.73 -26.79
CA LYS A 786 19.44 -17.33 -25.86
C LYS A 786 19.81 -18.49 -24.94
N VAL A 787 21.11 -18.76 -24.77
CA VAL A 787 21.63 -19.61 -23.70
C VAL A 787 22.51 -18.74 -22.80
N LYS A 788 22.38 -18.88 -21.48
CA LYS A 788 23.27 -18.23 -20.51
C LYS A 788 23.60 -19.15 -19.35
N THR A 789 24.90 -19.29 -19.09
CA THR A 789 25.48 -20.20 -18.11
C THR A 789 26.12 -19.46 -16.93
N ILE A 790 26.27 -20.16 -15.81
CA ILE A 790 26.93 -19.69 -14.59
C ILE A 790 27.76 -20.85 -14.01
N THR A 791 29.08 -20.68 -13.91
CA THR A 791 29.97 -21.71 -13.36
C THR A 791 29.74 -21.91 -11.86
N LEU A 792 29.47 -23.14 -11.42
CA LEU A 792 29.22 -23.50 -10.02
C LEU A 792 30.46 -23.33 -9.12
N TYR A 793 31.64 -23.58 -9.68
CA TYR A 793 32.93 -23.53 -8.98
C TYR A 793 33.94 -22.71 -9.80
N PRO A 794 33.82 -21.37 -9.84
CA PRO A 794 34.57 -20.49 -10.74
C PRO A 794 36.07 -20.31 -10.41
N TYR A 795 36.64 -21.13 -9.52
CA TYR A 795 38.05 -21.03 -9.12
C TYR A 795 38.76 -22.36 -9.36
N ARG A 796 39.54 -22.42 -10.45
CA ARG A 796 40.10 -23.68 -10.99
C ARG A 796 41.53 -23.97 -10.53
N GLN A 797 42.08 -23.23 -9.56
CA GLN A 797 43.48 -23.33 -9.13
C GLN A 797 43.68 -23.63 -7.63
N GLU A 798 44.52 -24.64 -7.40
CA GLU A 798 45.46 -24.85 -6.28
C GLU A 798 45.03 -24.85 -4.81
N LEU A 799 43.76 -24.59 -4.46
CA LEU A 799 43.27 -24.87 -3.11
C LEU A 799 43.11 -26.38 -2.86
N LYS A 800 44.25 -27.05 -2.57
CA LYS A 800 44.37 -28.42 -2.03
C LYS A 800 43.78 -28.56 -0.60
N SER A 801 43.01 -27.58 -0.11
CA SER A 801 42.41 -27.61 1.22
C SER A 801 41.06 -28.33 1.23
N SER A 802 40.94 -29.34 2.10
CA SER A 802 39.76 -30.19 2.27
C SER A 802 38.56 -29.50 2.95
N PHE A 803 38.57 -28.17 3.07
CA PHE A 803 37.58 -27.41 3.81
C PHE A 803 36.22 -27.35 3.08
N LEU A 804 35.25 -28.11 3.59
CA LEU A 804 33.84 -28.12 3.16
C LEU A 804 33.24 -26.70 3.01
N PHE A 805 33.73 -25.76 3.82
CA PHE A 805 33.33 -24.36 3.84
C PHE A 805 33.59 -23.59 2.53
N SER A 806 34.70 -23.85 1.82
CA SER A 806 35.01 -23.14 0.57
C SER A 806 34.04 -23.53 -0.56
N LYS A 807 33.73 -24.84 -0.68
CA LYS A 807 32.73 -25.37 -1.61
C LYS A 807 31.33 -24.88 -1.29
N LEU A 808 30.99 -24.70 -0.01
CA LEU A 808 29.73 -24.09 0.43
C LEU A 808 29.64 -22.61 0.01
N LEU A 809 30.69 -21.82 0.22
CA LEU A 809 30.73 -20.40 -0.19
C LEU A 809 30.61 -20.24 -1.71
N ALA A 810 31.34 -21.05 -2.49
CA ALA A 810 31.24 -21.04 -3.95
C ALA A 810 29.81 -21.39 -4.43
N PHE A 811 29.20 -22.43 -3.87
CA PHE A 811 27.81 -22.80 -4.16
C PHE A 811 26.81 -21.68 -3.80
N VAL A 812 26.97 -21.02 -2.64
CA VAL A 812 26.12 -19.89 -2.24
C VAL A 812 26.30 -18.70 -3.19
N HIS A 813 27.53 -18.43 -3.64
CA HIS A 813 27.81 -17.37 -4.62
C HIS A 813 27.14 -17.66 -5.98
N ALA A 814 27.34 -18.86 -6.54
CA ALA A 814 26.72 -19.28 -7.80
C ALA A 814 25.18 -19.28 -7.70
N PHE A 815 24.61 -19.72 -6.57
CA PHE A 815 23.17 -19.66 -6.30
C PHE A 815 22.63 -18.22 -6.34
N LEU A 816 23.36 -17.27 -5.76
CA LEU A 816 23.00 -15.85 -5.77
C LEU A 816 23.12 -15.23 -7.17
N LEU A 817 24.13 -15.61 -7.96
CA LEU A 817 24.26 -15.19 -9.37
C LEU A 817 23.10 -15.72 -10.22
N MET A 818 22.76 -17.01 -10.11
CA MET A 818 21.62 -17.60 -10.84
C MET A 818 20.31 -16.92 -10.46
N ARG A 819 20.08 -16.67 -9.16
CA ARG A 819 18.91 -15.93 -8.70
C ARG A 819 18.86 -14.48 -9.23
N LYS A 820 20.02 -13.81 -9.36
CA LYS A 820 20.11 -12.48 -9.98
C LYS A 820 19.74 -12.55 -11.46
N GLU A 821 20.22 -13.55 -12.20
CA GLU A 821 19.99 -13.63 -13.64
C GLU A 821 18.58 -14.07 -14.02
N VAL A 822 18.02 -15.08 -13.32
CA VAL A 822 16.61 -15.46 -13.43
C VAL A 822 15.69 -14.26 -13.17
N HIS A 823 16.05 -13.41 -12.21
CA HIS A 823 15.33 -12.17 -11.95
C HIS A 823 15.50 -11.14 -13.08
N ASN A 824 16.70 -10.94 -13.63
CA ASN A 824 16.95 -10.04 -14.77
C ASN A 824 16.12 -10.42 -16.01
N GLU A 825 16.02 -11.71 -16.32
CA GLU A 825 15.21 -12.21 -17.44
C GLU A 825 13.72 -11.98 -17.22
N LEU A 826 13.19 -12.38 -16.05
CA LEU A 826 11.79 -12.14 -15.68
C LEU A 826 11.43 -10.65 -15.54
N LYS A 827 12.43 -9.78 -15.34
CA LYS A 827 12.26 -8.33 -15.28
C LYS A 827 11.97 -7.72 -16.64
N ASN A 828 12.82 -8.06 -17.62
CA ASN A 828 12.93 -7.34 -18.91
C ASN A 828 12.36 -8.12 -20.11
N GLY A 829 12.26 -9.45 -20.04
CA GLY A 829 11.81 -10.29 -21.14
C GLY A 829 10.30 -10.33 -21.33
N ASP A 830 9.86 -10.47 -22.59
CA ASP A 830 8.46 -10.72 -22.97
C ASP A 830 8.18 -12.24 -23.01
N TYR A 831 8.34 -12.93 -21.89
CA TYR A 831 8.06 -14.38 -21.79
C TYR A 831 6.55 -14.67 -21.73
N ASP A 832 6.17 -15.92 -21.97
CA ASP A 832 4.80 -16.47 -21.91
C ASP A 832 4.67 -17.59 -20.86
N LEU A 833 5.77 -18.29 -20.53
CA LEU A 833 5.84 -19.40 -19.58
C LEU A 833 7.24 -19.48 -18.94
N VAL A 834 7.30 -19.89 -17.66
CA VAL A 834 8.55 -20.25 -16.97
C VAL A 834 8.62 -21.75 -16.71
N HIS A 835 9.57 -22.43 -17.33
CA HIS A 835 9.76 -23.87 -17.23
C HIS A 835 10.94 -24.18 -16.30
N CYS A 836 10.65 -24.78 -15.15
CA CYS A 836 11.62 -25.13 -14.13
C CYS A 836 12.01 -26.62 -14.22
N GLU A 837 13.25 -26.90 -14.54
CA GLU A 837 13.80 -28.25 -14.60
C GLU A 837 14.44 -28.61 -13.26
N TYR A 838 14.04 -29.75 -12.68
CA TYR A 838 14.36 -30.22 -11.32
C TYR A 838 13.80 -29.33 -10.19
N LEU A 839 13.30 -29.95 -9.10
CA LEU A 839 12.72 -29.28 -7.91
C LEU A 839 13.59 -28.12 -7.34
N HIS A 840 14.92 -28.20 -7.49
CA HIS A 840 15.84 -27.19 -6.98
C HIS A 840 15.77 -25.82 -7.68
N THR A 841 15.34 -25.74 -8.95
CA THR A 841 15.34 -24.45 -9.69
C THR A 841 14.25 -23.49 -9.21
N LEU A 842 13.20 -24.03 -8.58
CA LEU A 842 12.10 -23.31 -7.93
C LEU A 842 12.52 -22.42 -6.73
N ASN A 843 13.82 -22.43 -6.36
CA ASN A 843 14.39 -21.54 -5.35
C ASN A 843 14.98 -20.25 -5.96
N PHE A 844 15.23 -20.22 -7.27
CA PHE A 844 15.72 -19.03 -7.96
C PHE A 844 14.61 -18.00 -8.21
N ILE A 845 13.37 -18.45 -8.42
CA ILE A 845 12.24 -17.57 -8.69
C ILE A 845 11.51 -17.22 -7.38
N PRO A 846 11.56 -15.96 -6.90
CA PRO A 846 10.71 -15.52 -5.80
C PRO A 846 9.24 -15.45 -6.25
N ASN A 847 8.31 -15.91 -5.39
CA ASN A 847 6.87 -15.84 -5.60
C ASN A 847 6.36 -16.52 -6.90
N LEU A 848 6.98 -17.65 -7.32
CA LEU A 848 6.70 -18.37 -8.57
C LEU A 848 5.20 -18.65 -8.86
N SER A 849 4.36 -18.81 -7.84
CA SER A 849 2.92 -19.07 -7.95
C SER A 849 2.10 -17.93 -8.57
N ARG A 850 2.76 -16.87 -9.05
CA ARG A 850 2.18 -15.71 -9.73
C ARG A 850 2.44 -15.70 -11.24
N PHE A 851 3.12 -16.71 -11.76
CA PHE A 851 3.43 -16.85 -13.19
C PHE A 851 2.83 -18.13 -13.76
N PRO A 852 2.45 -18.17 -15.05
CA PRO A 852 2.36 -19.43 -15.78
C PRO A 852 3.70 -20.16 -15.61
N SER A 853 3.65 -21.34 -15.02
CA SER A 853 4.83 -22.02 -14.52
C SER A 853 4.64 -23.53 -14.55
N LEU A 854 5.71 -24.21 -14.97
CA LEU A 854 5.80 -25.66 -15.07
C LEU A 854 7.04 -26.16 -14.31
N LEU A 855 6.92 -27.33 -13.68
CA LEU A 855 8.03 -28.08 -13.09
C LEU A 855 8.12 -29.46 -13.74
N THR A 856 9.29 -29.82 -14.28
CA THR A 856 9.65 -31.22 -14.55
C THR A 856 10.32 -31.81 -13.32
N HIS A 857 9.61 -32.71 -12.63
CA HIS A 857 10.06 -33.38 -11.41
C HIS A 857 10.67 -34.75 -11.75
N HIS A 858 11.94 -34.73 -12.20
CA HIS A 858 12.69 -35.90 -12.68
C HIS A 858 12.71 -37.12 -11.74
N GLU A 859 12.79 -36.87 -10.43
CA GLU A 859 12.79 -37.88 -9.36
C GLU A 859 12.10 -37.25 -8.14
N VAL A 860 11.19 -37.96 -7.46
CA VAL A 860 10.60 -37.47 -6.21
C VAL A 860 11.50 -37.81 -5.02
N LEU A 861 12.16 -36.78 -4.48
CA LEU A 861 13.26 -36.92 -3.53
C LEU A 861 12.79 -37.46 -2.18
N SER A 862 11.56 -37.16 -1.75
CA SER A 862 11.03 -37.74 -0.51
C SER A 862 10.60 -39.21 -0.67
N LEU A 863 10.21 -39.66 -1.87
CA LEU A 863 9.98 -41.08 -2.16
C LEU A 863 11.31 -41.86 -2.17
N ALA A 864 12.35 -41.31 -2.79
CA ALA A 864 13.70 -41.87 -2.74
C ALA A 864 14.20 -42.03 -1.29
N HIS A 865 14.10 -40.97 -0.47
CA HIS A 865 14.48 -41.03 0.95
C HIS A 865 13.59 -41.96 1.79
N GLN A 866 12.30 -42.11 1.48
CA GLN A 866 11.44 -43.12 2.12
C GLN A 866 11.94 -44.54 1.85
N ARG A 867 12.30 -44.84 0.59
CA ARG A 867 12.84 -46.14 0.18
C ARG A 867 14.18 -46.42 0.87
N SER A 868 15.06 -45.43 1.00
CA SER A 868 16.30 -45.56 1.80
C SER A 868 16.01 -45.85 3.28
N PHE A 869 15.05 -45.14 3.89
CA PHE A 869 14.63 -45.38 5.28
C PHE A 869 14.05 -46.78 5.50
N GLN A 870 13.27 -47.30 4.54
CA GLN A 870 12.71 -48.65 4.59
C GLN A 870 13.82 -49.72 4.51
N LYS A 871 14.82 -49.55 3.63
CA LYS A 871 15.97 -50.45 3.49
C LYS A 871 16.99 -50.40 4.65
N ALA A 872 16.96 -49.37 5.50
CA ALA A 872 17.96 -49.20 6.55
C ALA A 872 17.84 -50.27 7.65
N ALA A 873 18.91 -51.04 7.84
CA ALA A 873 19.00 -52.11 8.84
C ALA A 873 19.26 -51.57 10.26
N HIS A 874 20.15 -50.60 10.42
CA HIS A 874 20.63 -50.13 11.73
C HIS A 874 19.86 -48.92 12.24
N PHE A 875 19.52 -48.91 13.55
CA PHE A 875 18.68 -47.88 14.17
C PHE A 875 19.17 -46.43 13.96
N ILE A 876 20.46 -46.16 14.14
CA ILE A 876 21.04 -44.80 13.99
C ILE A 876 20.91 -44.30 12.55
N GLN A 877 21.23 -45.16 11.57
CA GLN A 877 21.07 -44.87 10.15
C GLN A 877 19.59 -44.63 9.80
N LYS A 878 18.71 -45.45 10.37
CA LYS A 878 17.25 -45.37 10.19
C LYS A 878 16.66 -44.08 10.77
N ALA A 879 17.10 -43.64 11.94
CA ALA A 879 16.71 -42.36 12.54
C ALA A 879 17.17 -41.16 11.68
N SER A 880 18.42 -41.18 11.21
CA SER A 880 18.96 -40.14 10.30
C SER A 880 18.18 -40.06 8.98
N LEU A 881 17.92 -41.22 8.36
CA LEU A 881 17.15 -41.29 7.11
C LEU A 881 15.67 -40.93 7.30
N PHE A 882 15.06 -41.23 8.45
CA PHE A 882 13.72 -40.76 8.79
C PHE A 882 13.65 -39.23 8.84
N LEU A 883 14.59 -38.59 9.54
CA LEU A 883 14.65 -37.13 9.61
C LEU A 883 14.89 -36.51 8.23
N LYS A 884 15.82 -37.08 7.44
CA LYS A 884 16.09 -36.67 6.05
C LYS A 884 14.82 -36.80 5.18
N TRP A 885 14.09 -37.91 5.30
CA TRP A 885 12.81 -38.12 4.62
C TRP A 885 11.77 -37.07 5.02
N LYS A 886 11.51 -36.86 6.32
CA LYS A 886 10.49 -35.92 6.79
C LYS A 886 10.80 -34.45 6.47
N ILE A 887 12.07 -34.05 6.53
CA ILE A 887 12.51 -32.72 6.07
C ILE A 887 12.27 -32.57 4.57
N THR A 888 12.70 -33.56 3.76
CA THR A 888 12.50 -33.54 2.30
C THR A 888 11.02 -33.51 1.94
N GLN A 889 10.21 -34.37 2.55
CA GLN A 889 8.75 -34.46 2.36
C GLN A 889 8.06 -33.12 2.65
N SER A 890 8.46 -32.45 3.73
CA SER A 890 7.93 -31.14 4.13
C SER A 890 8.38 -30.00 3.22
N TYR A 891 9.60 -30.09 2.67
CA TYR A 891 10.17 -29.12 1.73
C TYR A 891 9.54 -29.24 0.34
N GLU A 892 9.55 -30.46 -0.22
CA GLU A 892 9.02 -30.81 -1.54
C GLU A 892 7.55 -30.44 -1.66
N LYS A 893 6.73 -30.82 -0.67
CA LYS A 893 5.31 -30.42 -0.55
C LYS A 893 5.09 -28.90 -0.50
N ARG A 894 5.97 -28.15 0.17
CA ARG A 894 5.91 -26.68 0.27
C ARG A 894 6.34 -25.99 -1.03
N VAL A 895 7.21 -26.62 -1.81
CA VAL A 895 7.80 -26.05 -3.03
C VAL A 895 6.99 -26.39 -4.27
N CYS A 896 6.45 -27.61 -4.39
CA CYS A 896 5.53 -28.02 -5.45
C CYS A 896 4.28 -27.11 -5.50
N ARG A 897 3.75 -26.71 -4.34
CA ARG A 897 2.63 -25.76 -4.20
C ARG A 897 2.88 -24.34 -4.74
N LYS A 898 4.04 -24.07 -5.35
CA LYS A 898 4.39 -22.77 -5.94
C LYS A 898 4.26 -22.72 -7.47
N VAL A 899 3.77 -23.77 -8.13
CA VAL A 899 3.84 -23.94 -9.59
C VAL A 899 2.43 -24.14 -10.16
N LYS A 900 2.09 -23.59 -11.35
CA LYS A 900 0.75 -23.75 -11.98
C LYS A 900 0.51 -25.21 -12.40
N SER A 901 1.53 -25.92 -12.90
CA SER A 901 1.46 -27.36 -13.16
C SER A 901 2.78 -28.09 -12.88
N ILE A 902 2.71 -29.40 -12.68
CA ILE A 902 3.86 -30.28 -12.40
C ILE A 902 3.76 -31.51 -13.30
N VAL A 903 4.84 -31.78 -14.02
CA VAL A 903 5.07 -33.04 -14.74
C VAL A 903 6.00 -33.92 -13.91
N THR A 904 5.62 -35.17 -13.76
CA THR A 904 6.48 -36.27 -13.30
C THR A 904 6.83 -37.15 -14.49
N LEU A 905 7.96 -37.84 -14.42
CA LEU A 905 8.37 -38.76 -15.49
C LEU A 905 7.79 -40.18 -15.31
N SER A 906 7.22 -40.53 -14.14
CA SER A 906 6.60 -41.83 -13.92
C SER A 906 5.24 -41.74 -13.20
N PRO A 907 4.28 -42.66 -13.47
CA PRO A 907 3.01 -42.72 -12.73
C PRO A 907 3.19 -43.00 -11.22
N VAL A 908 4.30 -43.61 -10.83
CA VAL A 908 4.62 -43.90 -9.41
C VAL A 908 5.01 -42.62 -8.68
N ASP A 909 5.79 -41.75 -9.32
CA ASP A 909 6.08 -40.40 -8.83
C ASP A 909 4.80 -39.55 -8.77
N GLN A 910 3.97 -39.61 -9.82
CA GLN A 910 2.67 -38.93 -9.90
C GLN A 910 1.74 -39.26 -8.72
N GLU A 911 1.50 -40.56 -8.48
CA GLU A 911 0.57 -41.00 -7.45
C GLU A 911 1.14 -40.78 -6.03
N TYR A 912 2.47 -40.78 -5.84
CA TYR A 912 3.07 -40.36 -4.58
C TYR A 912 2.89 -38.85 -4.33
N LEU A 913 3.10 -37.98 -5.34
CA LEU A 913 2.84 -36.54 -5.20
C LEU A 913 1.35 -36.27 -4.88
N LYS A 914 0.45 -36.99 -5.55
CA LYS A 914 -1.01 -36.88 -5.38
C LYS A 914 -1.47 -37.38 -4.00
N SER A 915 -1.21 -38.64 -3.65
CA SER A 915 -1.68 -39.23 -2.38
C SER A 915 -0.91 -38.73 -1.15
N GLN A 916 0.43 -38.81 -1.16
CA GLN A 916 1.25 -38.58 0.03
C GLN A 916 1.52 -37.10 0.26
N LEU A 917 1.90 -36.36 -0.80
CA LEU A 917 2.17 -34.93 -0.66
C LEU A 917 0.91 -34.07 -0.73
N LYS A 918 -0.20 -34.57 -1.32
CA LYS A 918 -1.40 -33.78 -1.62
C LYS A 918 -1.05 -32.56 -2.48
N VAL A 919 -0.43 -32.87 -3.62
CA VAL A 919 -0.25 -31.99 -4.79
C VAL A 919 -1.48 -32.13 -5.67
N ASN A 920 -2.03 -31.01 -6.14
CA ASN A 920 -3.15 -31.01 -7.08
C ASN A 920 -2.66 -31.42 -8.47
N GLU A 921 -3.35 -32.36 -9.09
CA GLU A 921 -3.24 -32.72 -10.52
C GLU A 921 -1.80 -32.75 -11.10
N PRO A 922 -0.84 -33.47 -10.47
CA PRO A 922 0.42 -33.77 -11.14
C PRO A 922 0.13 -34.60 -12.39
N LYS A 923 0.78 -34.27 -13.50
CA LYS A 923 0.69 -35.01 -14.77
C LYS A 923 1.89 -35.97 -14.90
N THR A 924 1.75 -36.98 -15.75
CA THR A 924 2.87 -37.85 -16.15
C THR A 924 3.14 -37.64 -17.63
N LEU A 925 4.38 -37.33 -17.98
CA LEU A 925 4.90 -37.38 -19.35
C LEU A 925 6.19 -38.23 -19.30
N PRO A 926 6.19 -39.47 -19.80
CA PRO A 926 7.37 -40.31 -19.76
C PRO A 926 8.47 -39.75 -20.66
N SER A 927 9.73 -39.94 -20.29
CA SER A 927 10.87 -39.54 -21.12
C SER A 927 10.79 -40.16 -22.52
N GLY A 928 10.92 -39.34 -23.56
CA GLY A 928 11.14 -39.84 -24.93
C GLY A 928 12.60 -40.19 -25.21
N VAL A 929 12.87 -40.88 -26.33
CA VAL A 929 14.20 -41.19 -26.89
C VAL A 929 14.36 -40.60 -28.30
N ASP A 930 15.60 -40.24 -28.68
CA ASP A 930 15.90 -39.81 -30.06
C ASP A 930 16.00 -41.06 -30.96
N LEU A 931 14.95 -41.29 -31.76
CA LEU A 931 14.80 -42.45 -32.66
C LEU A 931 15.63 -42.30 -33.94
N ASP A 932 16.01 -41.07 -34.33
CA ASP A 932 16.88 -40.78 -35.46
C ASP A 932 18.32 -41.20 -35.13
N PHE A 933 18.76 -40.87 -33.91
CA PHE A 933 20.08 -41.22 -33.41
C PHE A 933 20.16 -42.69 -33.00
N PHE A 934 19.31 -43.14 -32.06
CA PHE A 934 19.26 -44.55 -31.64
C PHE A 934 18.48 -45.38 -32.65
N ASN A 935 19.16 -45.77 -33.72
CA ASN A 935 18.69 -46.68 -34.76
C ASN A 935 19.80 -47.70 -35.07
N PRO A 936 19.49 -48.99 -35.34
CA PRO A 936 20.51 -49.98 -35.70
C PRO A 936 21.40 -49.54 -36.88
N ILE A 937 22.71 -49.66 -36.67
CA ILE A 937 23.78 -49.33 -37.62
C ILE A 937 23.85 -50.43 -38.68
N PRO A 938 23.68 -50.14 -39.98
CA PRO A 938 23.81 -51.14 -41.03
C PRO A 938 25.20 -51.80 -41.04
N GLY A 939 25.23 -53.13 -41.18
CA GLY A 939 26.47 -53.91 -41.32
C GLY A 939 27.25 -54.18 -40.02
N LEU A 940 26.74 -53.77 -38.85
CA LEU A 940 27.37 -54.09 -37.56
C LEU A 940 26.72 -55.31 -36.90
N GLU A 941 27.48 -56.41 -36.78
CA GLU A 941 26.98 -57.70 -36.27
C GLU A 941 26.96 -57.80 -34.74
N GLU A 942 26.12 -58.73 -34.24
CA GLU A 942 25.98 -59.07 -32.83
C GLU A 942 27.00 -60.14 -32.42
N ILE A 943 27.77 -59.89 -31.36
CA ILE A 943 28.75 -60.82 -30.80
C ILE A 943 27.99 -61.90 -29.99
N PRO A 944 28.15 -63.20 -30.28
CA PRO A 944 27.52 -64.26 -29.48
C PRO A 944 27.92 -64.20 -27.99
N ASN A 945 27.06 -64.73 -27.12
CA ASN A 945 27.31 -64.86 -25.67
C ASN A 945 27.66 -63.54 -24.94
N SER A 946 27.27 -62.38 -25.49
CA SER A 946 27.63 -61.07 -24.95
C SER A 946 26.47 -60.35 -24.23
N LEU A 947 26.80 -59.69 -23.12
CA LEU A 947 25.90 -58.88 -22.29
C LEU A 947 26.38 -57.43 -22.22
N VAL A 948 25.47 -56.49 -22.00
CA VAL A 948 25.82 -55.09 -21.69
C VAL A 948 25.01 -54.51 -20.53
N PHE A 949 25.69 -53.71 -19.70
CA PHE A 949 25.09 -52.84 -18.69
C PHE A 949 25.60 -51.40 -18.88
N VAL A 950 24.69 -50.43 -18.92
CA VAL A 950 25.03 -49.00 -19.06
C VAL A 950 24.53 -48.22 -17.84
N GLY A 951 25.43 -47.57 -17.10
CA GLY A 951 25.07 -46.87 -15.86
C GLY A 951 26.06 -45.78 -15.43
N TYR A 952 25.53 -44.69 -14.86
CA TYR A 952 26.34 -43.62 -14.27
C TYR A 952 26.67 -43.96 -12.81
N PHE A 953 27.93 -44.24 -12.48
CA PHE A 953 28.27 -44.89 -11.20
C PHE A 953 28.29 -43.96 -9.98
N LYS A 954 28.25 -42.62 -10.16
CA LYS A 954 27.94 -41.69 -9.04
C LYS A 954 26.49 -41.82 -8.54
N HIS A 955 25.62 -42.56 -9.23
CA HIS A 955 24.25 -42.84 -8.79
C HIS A 955 24.20 -44.22 -8.09
N PRO A 956 24.03 -44.29 -6.75
CA PRO A 956 24.28 -45.53 -6.00
C PRO A 956 23.48 -46.77 -6.46
N PRO A 957 22.21 -46.67 -6.89
CA PRO A 957 21.48 -47.82 -7.45
C PRO A 957 22.17 -48.52 -8.63
N ASN A 958 23.03 -47.85 -9.39
CA ASN A 958 23.77 -48.46 -10.49
C ASN A 958 24.96 -49.30 -9.96
N VAL A 959 25.61 -48.86 -8.89
CA VAL A 959 26.65 -49.62 -8.19
C VAL A 959 26.03 -50.83 -7.48
N GLU A 960 24.91 -50.64 -6.79
CA GLU A 960 24.13 -51.72 -6.15
C GLU A 960 23.72 -52.80 -7.17
N ALA A 961 23.27 -52.40 -8.37
CA ALA A 961 22.86 -53.32 -9.44
C ALA A 961 24.01 -54.21 -9.94
N VAL A 962 25.17 -53.62 -10.23
CA VAL A 962 26.34 -54.38 -10.71
C VAL A 962 26.93 -55.25 -9.60
N GLN A 963 26.99 -54.77 -8.36
CA GLN A 963 27.41 -55.59 -7.21
C GLN A 963 26.45 -56.76 -6.95
N TYR A 964 25.13 -56.56 -7.09
CA TYR A 964 24.14 -57.64 -6.98
C TYR A 964 24.35 -58.69 -8.09
N PHE A 965 24.48 -58.25 -9.34
CA PHE A 965 24.72 -59.12 -10.49
C PHE A 965 25.98 -59.98 -10.33
N PHE A 966 27.14 -59.38 -10.03
CA PHE A 966 28.39 -60.14 -9.90
C PHE A 966 28.48 -61.03 -8.65
N ARG A 967 27.66 -60.78 -7.62
CA ARG A 967 27.63 -61.61 -6.41
C ARG A 967 26.61 -62.75 -6.47
N GLN A 968 25.49 -62.57 -7.18
CA GLN A 968 24.33 -63.47 -7.10
C GLN A 968 23.94 -64.11 -8.43
N ILE A 969 24.32 -63.54 -9.58
CA ILE A 969 23.83 -63.97 -10.92
C ILE A 969 24.99 -64.45 -11.81
N TRP A 970 26.12 -63.74 -11.78
CA TRP A 970 27.29 -64.05 -12.61
C TRP A 970 27.94 -65.44 -12.38
N PRO A 971 28.07 -65.97 -11.14
CA PRO A 971 28.70 -67.27 -10.91
C PRO A 971 27.99 -68.42 -11.65
N ASP A 972 26.66 -68.41 -11.65
CA ASP A 972 25.86 -69.44 -12.32
C ASP A 972 25.82 -69.22 -13.84
N LEU A 973 25.77 -67.96 -14.30
CA LEU A 973 25.81 -67.64 -15.73
C LEU A 973 27.10 -68.12 -16.41
N ILE A 974 28.27 -67.89 -15.80
CA ILE A 974 29.55 -68.34 -16.37
C ILE A 974 29.75 -69.86 -16.26
N SER A 975 29.05 -70.53 -15.34
CA SER A 975 28.98 -71.99 -15.28
C SER A 975 28.12 -72.57 -16.41
N LEU A 976 26.97 -71.94 -16.72
CA LEU A 976 26.02 -72.39 -17.75
C LEU A 976 26.42 -71.98 -19.19
N ILE A 977 27.25 -70.95 -19.34
CA ILE A 977 27.79 -70.44 -20.61
C ILE A 977 29.25 -69.96 -20.34
N PRO A 978 30.27 -70.83 -20.45
CA PRO A 978 31.67 -70.47 -20.15
C PRO A 978 32.24 -69.34 -21.00
N GLU A 979 31.73 -69.15 -22.23
CA GLU A 979 32.14 -68.09 -23.15
C GLU A 979 31.50 -66.72 -22.85
N ILE A 980 30.65 -66.60 -21.82
CA ILE A 980 29.85 -65.40 -21.60
C ILE A 980 30.73 -64.18 -21.28
N LYS A 981 30.46 -63.07 -21.97
CA LYS A 981 31.17 -61.79 -21.80
C LYS A 981 30.20 -60.70 -21.38
N ILE A 982 30.63 -59.75 -20.57
CA ILE A 982 29.85 -58.56 -20.22
C ILE A 982 30.65 -57.28 -20.42
N THR A 983 30.05 -56.30 -21.09
CA THR A 983 30.55 -54.94 -21.19
C THR A 983 29.83 -54.04 -20.19
N LEU A 984 30.60 -53.45 -19.27
CA LEU A 984 30.14 -52.45 -18.30
C LEU A 984 30.51 -51.06 -18.81
N ILE A 985 29.52 -50.18 -18.99
CA ILE A 985 29.72 -48.86 -19.59
C ILE A 985 29.25 -47.75 -18.66
N GLY A 986 30.13 -46.79 -18.37
CA GLY A 986 29.76 -45.49 -17.81
C GLY A 986 30.71 -44.93 -16.75
N ARG A 987 30.60 -43.62 -16.53
CA ARG A 987 31.62 -42.83 -15.84
C ARG A 987 31.66 -43.01 -14.33
N TYR A 988 32.88 -42.85 -13.79
CA TYR A 988 33.20 -42.81 -12.35
C TYR A 988 32.87 -44.09 -11.57
N PRO A 989 33.30 -45.27 -12.04
CA PRO A 989 33.17 -46.50 -11.26
C PRO A 989 33.94 -46.36 -9.93
N PRO A 990 33.38 -46.81 -8.80
CA PRO A 990 34.17 -46.98 -7.58
C PRO A 990 35.05 -48.23 -7.71
N SER A 991 36.08 -48.36 -6.86
CA SER A 991 37.12 -49.38 -7.02
C SER A 991 36.61 -50.82 -6.95
N GLU A 992 35.48 -51.07 -6.27
CA GLU A 992 34.85 -52.39 -6.21
C GLU A 992 34.19 -52.81 -7.53
N ILE A 993 33.87 -51.86 -8.42
CA ILE A 993 33.39 -52.14 -9.78
C ILE A 993 34.56 -52.38 -10.72
N LEU A 994 35.63 -51.57 -10.61
CA LEU A 994 36.88 -51.77 -11.37
C LEU A 994 37.56 -53.12 -11.04
N ALA A 995 37.43 -53.60 -9.80
CA ALA A 995 37.93 -54.93 -9.41
C ALA A 995 37.33 -56.07 -10.26
N TYR A 996 36.12 -55.92 -10.83
CA TYR A 996 35.54 -56.94 -11.70
C TYR A 996 36.18 -56.98 -13.10
N SER A 997 36.81 -55.90 -13.59
CA SER A 997 37.49 -55.88 -14.89
C SER A 997 38.89 -56.49 -14.87
N GLN A 998 39.26 -57.18 -13.78
CA GLN A 998 40.41 -58.08 -13.71
C GLN A 998 40.09 -59.50 -14.24
N LYS A 999 38.90 -59.70 -14.83
CA LYS A 999 38.45 -60.96 -15.42
C LYS A 999 38.33 -60.82 -16.93
N ASP A 1000 38.85 -61.77 -17.69
CA ASP A 1000 38.86 -61.73 -19.17
C ASP A 1000 37.45 -61.67 -19.80
N SER A 1001 36.43 -62.12 -19.06
CA SER A 1001 35.02 -62.06 -19.44
C SER A 1001 34.32 -60.73 -19.09
N VAL A 1002 35.02 -59.74 -18.53
CA VAL A 1002 34.45 -58.46 -18.08
C VAL A 1002 35.21 -57.27 -18.69
N THR A 1003 34.64 -56.68 -19.74
CA THR A 1003 35.16 -55.43 -20.33
C THR A 1003 34.56 -54.22 -19.61
N PHE A 1004 35.38 -53.23 -19.27
CA PHE A 1004 34.92 -51.96 -18.70
C PHE A 1004 35.27 -50.77 -19.60
N ALA A 1005 34.30 -49.89 -19.86
CA ALA A 1005 34.47 -48.66 -20.64
C ALA A 1005 33.91 -47.44 -19.88
N ASP A 1006 34.79 -46.55 -19.37
CA ASP A 1006 34.38 -45.39 -18.56
C ASP A 1006 33.54 -44.38 -19.37
N TYR A 1007 34.01 -44.01 -20.56
CA TYR A 1007 33.31 -43.08 -21.43
C TYR A 1007 33.39 -43.51 -22.89
N VAL A 1008 32.23 -43.69 -23.50
CA VAL A 1008 32.07 -43.91 -24.94
C VAL A 1008 31.31 -42.70 -25.52
N PRO A 1009 31.79 -42.06 -26.60
CA PRO A 1009 31.08 -40.96 -27.25
C PRO A 1009 29.78 -41.39 -27.93
N ASP A 1010 29.70 -42.65 -28.37
CA ASP A 1010 28.53 -43.28 -28.95
C ASP A 1010 28.28 -44.62 -28.26
N LEU A 1011 27.04 -44.86 -27.83
CA LEU A 1011 26.61 -46.11 -27.19
C LEU A 1011 26.14 -47.15 -28.21
N ARG A 1012 25.72 -46.72 -29.40
CA ARG A 1012 25.03 -47.56 -30.39
C ARG A 1012 25.86 -48.77 -30.84
N PRO A 1013 27.18 -48.67 -31.10
CA PRO A 1013 27.97 -49.84 -31.46
C PRO A 1013 27.97 -50.90 -30.35
N TYR A 1014 28.19 -50.49 -29.10
CA TYR A 1014 28.22 -51.39 -27.95
C TYR A 1014 26.85 -52.02 -27.66
N LEU A 1015 25.76 -51.25 -27.77
CA LEU A 1015 24.40 -51.77 -27.65
C LEU A 1015 24.10 -52.80 -28.74
N GLN A 1016 24.50 -52.53 -29.99
CA GLN A 1016 24.23 -53.41 -31.12
C GLN A 1016 25.08 -54.68 -31.14
N GLN A 1017 26.37 -54.58 -30.81
CA GLN A 1017 27.28 -55.72 -30.69
C GLN A 1017 26.91 -56.65 -29.52
N SER A 1018 26.16 -56.18 -28.53
CA SER A 1018 25.79 -56.98 -27.36
C SER A 1018 24.51 -57.78 -27.59
N ALA A 1019 24.46 -59.06 -27.24
CA ALA A 1019 23.30 -59.92 -27.50
C ALA A 1019 22.13 -59.67 -26.54
N VAL A 1020 22.40 -59.39 -25.26
CA VAL A 1020 21.36 -59.08 -24.26
C VAL A 1020 21.75 -57.87 -23.41
N PHE A 1021 20.84 -56.90 -23.29
CA PHE A 1021 20.99 -55.80 -22.34
C PHE A 1021 20.47 -56.23 -20.96
N VAL A 1022 21.30 -56.14 -19.93
CA VAL A 1022 20.93 -56.57 -18.56
C VAL A 1022 20.75 -55.36 -17.64
N ALA A 1023 19.64 -55.33 -16.90
CA ALA A 1023 19.26 -54.24 -16.02
C ALA A 1023 18.85 -54.71 -14.60
N PRO A 1024 19.81 -55.25 -13.81
CA PRO A 1024 19.57 -55.88 -12.50
C PRO A 1024 19.36 -54.88 -11.34
N ILE A 1025 18.57 -53.82 -11.56
CA ILE A 1025 18.47 -52.68 -10.61
C ILE A 1025 17.46 -52.96 -9.48
N ILE A 1026 17.96 -53.26 -8.29
CA ILE A 1026 17.15 -53.60 -7.09
C ILE A 1026 16.81 -52.40 -6.18
N SER A 1027 17.04 -51.15 -6.63
CA SER A 1027 16.82 -49.93 -5.82
C SER A 1027 16.54 -48.67 -6.65
N GLY A 1028 16.54 -47.51 -5.98
CA GLY A 1028 16.25 -46.19 -6.58
C GLY A 1028 14.76 -45.85 -6.75
N ALA A 1029 14.53 -44.75 -7.46
CA ALA A 1029 13.26 -44.21 -7.95
C ALA A 1029 13.50 -43.50 -9.30
N GLY A 1030 12.46 -42.93 -9.92
CA GLY A 1030 12.54 -42.26 -11.24
C GLY A 1030 12.66 -43.20 -12.44
N LEU A 1031 12.64 -42.64 -13.66
CA LEU A 1031 12.78 -43.42 -14.90
C LEU A 1031 14.22 -43.84 -15.20
N ARG A 1032 14.38 -45.00 -15.85
CA ARG A 1032 15.67 -45.59 -16.22
C ARG A 1032 15.88 -45.46 -17.74
N GLY A 1033 16.22 -44.26 -18.21
CA GLY A 1033 16.27 -43.92 -19.64
C GLY A 1033 17.14 -44.83 -20.53
N LYS A 1034 18.18 -45.47 -19.98
CA LYS A 1034 19.03 -46.45 -20.71
C LYS A 1034 18.27 -47.69 -21.21
N ILE A 1035 17.10 -48.00 -20.63
CA ILE A 1035 16.22 -49.05 -21.15
C ILE A 1035 15.67 -48.63 -22.52
N LEU A 1036 15.15 -47.40 -22.64
CA LEU A 1036 14.59 -46.88 -23.90
C LEU A 1036 15.67 -46.80 -25.00
N GLU A 1037 16.90 -46.39 -24.65
CA GLU A 1037 18.04 -46.39 -25.57
C GLU A 1037 18.37 -47.79 -26.10
N ALA A 1038 18.25 -48.84 -25.27
CA ALA A 1038 18.45 -50.23 -25.69
C ALA A 1038 17.28 -50.78 -26.52
N MET A 1039 16.04 -50.49 -26.13
CA MET A 1039 14.84 -50.86 -26.89
C MET A 1039 14.84 -50.21 -28.29
N ALA A 1040 15.29 -48.97 -28.40
CA ALA A 1040 15.45 -48.28 -29.68
C ALA A 1040 16.54 -48.90 -30.59
N MET A 1041 17.50 -49.65 -30.02
CA MET A 1041 18.51 -50.41 -30.75
C MET A 1041 18.10 -51.88 -31.02
N GLU A 1042 16.79 -52.18 -31.00
CA GLU A 1042 16.21 -53.53 -31.14
C GLU A 1042 16.78 -54.57 -30.15
N LYS A 1043 17.19 -54.18 -28.95
CA LYS A 1043 17.81 -55.13 -28.01
C LYS A 1043 16.81 -55.87 -27.13
N ALA A 1044 17.02 -57.18 -27.02
CA ALA A 1044 16.39 -58.01 -26.01
C ALA A 1044 16.94 -57.63 -24.62
N ILE A 1045 16.03 -57.40 -23.66
CA ILE A 1045 16.35 -56.88 -22.33
C ILE A 1045 15.90 -57.87 -21.24
N VAL A 1046 16.77 -58.12 -20.26
CA VAL A 1046 16.42 -58.77 -18.98
C VAL A 1046 16.54 -57.73 -17.86
N ALA A 1047 15.44 -57.48 -17.15
CA ALA A 1047 15.36 -56.41 -16.16
C ALA A 1047 14.55 -56.82 -14.93
N THR A 1048 14.86 -56.23 -13.77
CA THR A 1048 13.95 -56.34 -12.61
C THR A 1048 12.69 -55.52 -12.84
N ARG A 1049 11.58 -55.92 -12.22
CA ARG A 1049 10.34 -55.11 -12.17
C ARG A 1049 10.60 -53.75 -11.54
N ARG A 1050 11.58 -53.69 -10.62
CA ARG A 1050 12.05 -52.44 -9.99
C ARG A 1050 12.83 -51.53 -10.95
N CYS A 1051 13.47 -52.08 -11.98
CA CYS A 1051 14.19 -51.31 -12.99
C CYS A 1051 13.24 -50.65 -14.02
N ILE A 1052 12.25 -51.40 -14.49
CA ILE A 1052 11.20 -50.89 -15.40
C ILE A 1052 10.05 -50.16 -14.68
N GLU A 1053 10.15 -49.95 -13.37
CA GLU A 1053 9.12 -49.29 -12.55
C GLU A 1053 8.80 -47.88 -13.10
N GLY A 1054 7.60 -47.73 -13.67
CA GLY A 1054 7.13 -46.51 -14.33
C GLY A 1054 6.79 -46.69 -15.81
N PHE A 1055 7.24 -47.77 -16.46
CA PHE A 1055 6.93 -48.11 -17.84
C PHE A 1055 5.81 -49.16 -17.96
N PRO A 1056 4.97 -49.12 -19.02
CA PRO A 1056 3.86 -50.06 -19.24
C PRO A 1056 4.31 -51.34 -19.99
N PHE A 1057 5.54 -51.81 -19.74
CA PHE A 1057 6.12 -52.98 -20.41
C PHE A 1057 5.65 -54.29 -19.76
N ARG A 1058 5.50 -55.34 -20.57
CA ARG A 1058 4.95 -56.65 -20.20
C ARG A 1058 6.02 -57.73 -20.35
N HIS A 1059 5.94 -58.71 -19.44
CA HIS A 1059 6.80 -59.89 -19.46
C HIS A 1059 6.59 -60.70 -20.77
N ASP A 1060 7.69 -61.16 -21.37
CA ASP A 1060 7.75 -61.95 -22.62
C ASP A 1060 7.08 -61.29 -23.85
N GLN A 1061 6.90 -59.96 -23.82
CA GLN A 1061 6.43 -59.15 -24.94
C GLN A 1061 7.46 -58.10 -25.35
N GLU A 1062 7.77 -57.13 -24.47
CA GLU A 1062 8.80 -56.11 -24.74
C GLU A 1062 10.04 -56.25 -23.85
N VAL A 1063 9.96 -57.03 -22.76
CA VAL A 1063 11.05 -57.22 -21.79
C VAL A 1063 10.91 -58.52 -21.00
N MET A 1064 12.02 -59.17 -20.67
CA MET A 1064 12.05 -60.28 -19.71
C MET A 1064 12.14 -59.72 -18.28
N ILE A 1065 11.02 -59.74 -17.56
CA ILE A 1065 10.95 -59.27 -16.17
C ILE A 1065 11.37 -60.40 -15.22
N ALA A 1066 12.43 -60.20 -14.43
CA ALA A 1066 12.90 -61.12 -13.39
C ALA A 1066 13.23 -60.39 -12.08
N ASP A 1067 12.52 -60.72 -11.00
CA ASP A 1067 12.83 -60.21 -9.65
C ASP A 1067 13.60 -61.22 -8.77
N GLN A 1068 13.65 -62.51 -9.16
CA GLN A 1068 14.47 -63.54 -8.51
C GLN A 1068 15.75 -63.83 -9.30
N VAL A 1069 16.76 -64.36 -8.62
CA VAL A 1069 18.06 -64.72 -9.21
C VAL A 1069 17.89 -65.79 -10.29
N GLN A 1070 17.14 -66.85 -9.98
CA GLN A 1070 16.91 -68.00 -10.87
C GLN A 1070 16.17 -67.58 -12.15
N ASP A 1071 15.14 -66.74 -12.02
CA ASP A 1071 14.42 -66.14 -13.15
C ASP A 1071 15.38 -65.35 -14.06
N PHE A 1072 16.25 -64.53 -13.46
CA PHE A 1072 17.17 -63.67 -14.21
C PHE A 1072 18.21 -64.49 -14.99
N ILE A 1073 18.77 -65.53 -14.35
CA ILE A 1073 19.66 -66.51 -15.00
C ILE A 1073 18.91 -67.20 -16.14
N HIS A 1074 17.71 -67.72 -15.88
CA HIS A 1074 16.91 -68.46 -16.86
C HIS A 1074 16.59 -67.62 -18.11
N TYR A 1075 16.14 -66.37 -17.95
CA TYR A 1075 15.83 -65.53 -19.12
C TYR A 1075 17.07 -65.05 -19.88
N VAL A 1076 18.20 -64.78 -19.21
CA VAL A 1076 19.47 -64.50 -19.90
C VAL A 1076 19.91 -65.72 -20.73
N VAL A 1077 19.86 -66.92 -20.15
CA VAL A 1077 20.23 -68.17 -20.86
C VAL A 1077 19.25 -68.49 -22.00
N LYS A 1078 17.92 -68.33 -21.78
CA LYS A 1078 16.88 -68.48 -22.81
C LYS A 1078 17.16 -67.55 -23.99
N LEU A 1079 17.39 -66.27 -23.73
CA LEU A 1079 17.68 -65.29 -24.79
C LEU A 1079 19.01 -65.56 -25.48
N LEU A 1080 20.10 -65.86 -24.77
CA LEU A 1080 21.39 -66.16 -25.44
C LEU A 1080 21.31 -67.39 -26.35
N ARG A 1081 20.55 -68.43 -25.96
CA ARG A 1081 20.37 -69.66 -26.75
C ARG A 1081 19.33 -69.57 -27.87
N ASP A 1082 18.44 -68.56 -27.86
CA ASP A 1082 17.39 -68.38 -28.86
C ASP A 1082 17.48 -67.00 -29.57
N PRO A 1083 18.25 -66.89 -30.67
CA PRO A 1083 18.37 -65.66 -31.45
C PRO A 1083 17.05 -65.20 -32.09
N ALA A 1084 16.14 -66.12 -32.42
CA ALA A 1084 14.84 -65.77 -32.98
C ALA A 1084 13.98 -65.06 -31.93
N LYS A 1085 13.94 -65.57 -30.70
CA LYS A 1085 13.25 -64.93 -29.59
C LYS A 1085 13.92 -63.62 -29.14
N ARG A 1086 15.25 -63.49 -29.24
CA ARG A 1086 15.91 -62.18 -29.05
C ARG A 1086 15.38 -61.15 -30.04
N LYS A 1087 15.37 -61.50 -31.33
CA LYS A 1087 14.93 -60.58 -32.39
C LYS A 1087 13.45 -60.23 -32.27
N GLU A 1088 12.59 -61.20 -31.98
CA GLU A 1088 11.15 -60.96 -31.72
C GLU A 1088 10.95 -59.96 -30.56
N LEU A 1089 11.62 -60.18 -29.42
CA LEU A 1089 11.52 -59.32 -28.25
C LEU A 1089 12.08 -57.92 -28.52
N GLY A 1090 13.21 -57.84 -29.23
CA GLY A 1090 13.87 -56.60 -29.63
C GLY A 1090 13.02 -55.74 -30.59
N GLN A 1091 12.39 -56.36 -31.58
CA GLN A 1091 11.50 -55.68 -32.52
C GLN A 1091 10.20 -55.20 -31.85
N LYS A 1092 9.62 -56.01 -30.94
CA LYS A 1092 8.49 -55.56 -30.09
C LYS A 1092 8.88 -54.41 -29.17
N ALA A 1093 10.09 -54.45 -28.60
CA ALA A 1093 10.62 -53.38 -27.78
C ALA A 1093 10.82 -52.07 -28.57
N ARG A 1094 11.37 -52.15 -29.79
CA ARG A 1094 11.50 -51.01 -30.71
C ARG A 1094 10.14 -50.41 -31.05
N ALA A 1095 9.19 -51.22 -31.53
CA ALA A 1095 7.85 -50.76 -31.90
C ALA A 1095 7.08 -50.12 -30.72
N LYS A 1096 7.24 -50.66 -29.51
CA LYS A 1096 6.68 -50.07 -28.28
C LYS A 1096 7.25 -48.68 -27.99
N VAL A 1097 8.55 -48.50 -28.21
CA VAL A 1097 9.26 -47.24 -27.98
C VAL A 1097 8.99 -46.21 -29.08
N GLU A 1098 8.82 -46.64 -30.33
CA GLU A 1098 8.33 -45.77 -31.41
C GLU A 1098 6.91 -45.25 -31.15
N LEU A 1099 6.00 -46.13 -30.70
CA LEU A 1099 4.60 -45.78 -30.44
C LEU A 1099 4.41 -44.85 -29.23
N GLU A 1100 5.07 -45.13 -28.10
CA GLU A 1100 4.78 -44.48 -26.81
C GLU A 1100 5.92 -43.61 -26.24
N PHE A 1101 7.16 -43.75 -26.75
CA PHE A 1101 8.37 -43.17 -26.16
C PHE A 1101 9.28 -42.46 -27.18
N GLY A 1102 8.79 -42.09 -28.36
CA GLY A 1102 9.51 -41.22 -29.28
C GLY A 1102 9.69 -39.80 -28.73
N ALA A 1103 10.79 -39.12 -29.11
CA ALA A 1103 11.03 -37.72 -28.75
C ALA A 1103 9.90 -36.78 -29.21
N GLU A 1104 9.22 -37.10 -30.30
CA GLU A 1104 8.04 -36.37 -30.79
C GLU A 1104 6.85 -36.53 -29.84
N CYS A 1105 6.49 -37.76 -29.48
CA CYS A 1105 5.41 -38.07 -28.51
C CYS A 1105 5.64 -37.35 -27.17
N PHE A 1106 6.89 -37.34 -26.70
CA PHE A 1106 7.31 -36.60 -25.50
C PHE A 1106 7.11 -35.09 -25.65
N THR A 1107 7.57 -34.51 -26.77
CA THR A 1107 7.42 -33.08 -27.07
C THR A 1107 5.95 -32.67 -27.18
N ALA A 1108 5.13 -33.44 -27.90
CA ALA A 1108 3.70 -33.19 -28.07
C ALA A 1108 2.93 -33.18 -26.74
N GLY A 1109 3.36 -34.00 -25.77
CA GLY A 1109 2.84 -33.98 -24.40
C GLY A 1109 3.11 -32.65 -23.67
N TYR A 1110 4.29 -32.06 -23.85
CA TYR A 1110 4.61 -30.74 -23.33
C TYR A 1110 3.92 -29.62 -24.12
N GLU A 1111 3.78 -29.75 -25.44
CA GLU A 1111 3.08 -28.78 -26.29
C GLU A 1111 1.61 -28.61 -25.86
N LYS A 1112 0.89 -29.73 -25.68
CA LYS A 1112 -0.47 -29.71 -25.14
C LYS A 1112 -0.53 -29.05 -23.75
N LEU A 1113 0.43 -29.34 -22.89
CA LEU A 1113 0.50 -28.73 -21.56
C LEU A 1113 0.82 -27.24 -21.60
N TYR A 1114 1.65 -26.78 -22.54
CA TYR A 1114 1.90 -25.36 -22.78
C TYR A 1114 0.62 -24.65 -23.21
N GLN A 1115 -0.14 -25.24 -24.14
CA GLN A 1115 -1.43 -24.70 -24.60
C GLN A 1115 -2.46 -24.59 -23.47
N GLU A 1116 -2.54 -25.58 -22.57
CA GLU A 1116 -3.34 -25.51 -21.34
C GLU A 1116 -2.82 -24.44 -20.34
N LEU A 1117 -1.51 -24.16 -20.32
CA LEU A 1117 -0.91 -23.17 -19.42
C LEU A 1117 -1.03 -21.73 -19.94
N PHE A 1118 -1.14 -21.54 -21.25
CA PHE A 1118 -1.41 -20.26 -21.91
C PHE A 1118 -2.89 -19.82 -21.86
N GLN A 1119 -3.77 -20.72 -21.42
CA GLN A 1119 -5.18 -20.46 -21.06
C GLN A 1119 -5.30 -20.12 -19.56
#